data_AF-E9EW96-F1
#
_entry.id   AF-E9EW96-F1
#
_cell.length_a   1.000
_cell.length_b   1.000
_cell.length_c   1.000
_cell.angle_alpha   90.00
_cell.angle_beta   90.00
_cell.angle_gamma   90.00
#
_symmetry.space_group_name_H-M   'P 1'
#
loop_
_entity.id
_entity.type
_entity.pdbx_description
1 polymer ?
#
loop_
_entity_poly.entity_id
_entity_poly.type
_entity_poly.pdbx_seq_one_letter_code
_entity_poly.pdbx_strand_id
1 'polypeptide(L)'
;MSSPHAMPWAALLTSQEDYGRALDNYRYPAAMQALSYKQTWTGLVMEKGYTFERLTKLPDGWHHLGFPDSFEGLGPLLDCDMSHNLGGTMLYLGSNAGEHAITKAVAILDNLLQCALTISDHKHHLIYNESEGKTKFVYKYLSQIGLLQTTYATSQDMKTEYRLLRSAVTIRTATKRKDGWKSDSTSYPCKGGIEPKKTKSFSVFNGYRYKSKEASAISNLFKKAEVLILQDQQATQQGPNVDLLTACEGGSSSPGMGTASTDGISHTTLLKTTITSRFSPRFPTRHASNDSLKSENLICFDEDINIDCSRGQLSSKQQQSLLDDCAPIELMELIPLSSTSTTLPLESTQNDNQSLPSSHMASPLPPGDCSMEKTIHSSGRPRVDTEIARSLEERIKSLASMMQFAPGHATVRLKFGRFYIVNFAAEQVDVTSDFNGPFSGPFRRMANLLDDLEDATPSGHLRFSTVLSTIGPDADAIAGTSTPIPMWTKPVIEIILRVTCNFKGETFFVEINADTFDYTCQGPVIELGSVLVHCPQHPWDIKVCGDSSKNLDMSVLHRVFGQIIVNSLHINPVPNGITALELTANEKLGLVIEGVAICHVAKYSSTNTMDSNLSVVMTQKLSPGDTRDNRRQWSVFKRQGDYNPKMWFEAYLTSSRMEKIMQENSGLSIGGRSSWSSEDLSSQGLFFSLYGPALKMIGSLDKIGHYNDNGQSNDGGLTFGNSLAEEDARKGPVRFW
;
A
#
# COMPACT_ATOMS: atom_id res chain seq x y z
N MET A 1 -0.81 -38.29 61.39
CA MET A 1 -0.25 -38.65 60.08
C MET A 1 -1.28 -39.47 59.34
N SER A 2 -2.11 -38.83 58.52
CA SER A 2 -3.05 -39.48 57.61
C SER A 2 -2.36 -39.63 56.25
N SER A 3 -2.36 -40.85 55.72
CA SER A 3 -1.74 -41.21 54.45
C SER A 3 -2.29 -40.36 53.29
N PRO A 4 -1.44 -39.92 52.34
CA PRO A 4 -1.93 -39.23 51.15
C PRO A 4 -2.72 -40.23 50.30
N HIS A 5 -4.02 -40.05 50.21
CA HIS A 5 -4.85 -40.83 49.30
C HIS A 5 -4.59 -40.37 47.87
N ALA A 6 -3.86 -41.17 47.10
CA ALA A 6 -3.76 -41.00 45.66
C ALA A 6 -5.14 -41.27 45.05
N MET A 7 -5.78 -40.23 44.51
CA MET A 7 -7.06 -40.33 43.83
C MET A 7 -6.84 -40.27 42.31
N PRO A 8 -7.48 -41.14 41.52
CA PRO A 8 -7.43 -41.03 40.06
C PRO A 8 -8.01 -39.70 39.60
N TRP A 9 -7.36 -39.05 38.63
CA TRP A 9 -7.78 -37.75 38.06
C TRP A 9 -9.25 -37.73 37.59
N ALA A 10 -9.73 -38.87 37.08
CA ALA A 10 -11.13 -39.04 36.66
C ALA A 10 -12.14 -39.00 37.82
N ALA A 11 -11.77 -39.50 39.01
CA ALA A 11 -12.64 -39.46 40.20
C ALA A 11 -12.66 -38.06 40.84
N LEU A 12 -11.59 -37.29 40.67
CA LEU A 12 -11.49 -35.89 41.08
C LEU A 12 -12.39 -34.97 40.24
N LEU A 13 -12.49 -35.24 38.92
CA LEU A 13 -13.33 -34.48 37.99
C LEU A 13 -14.84 -34.60 38.27
N THR A 14 -15.27 -35.68 38.94
CA THR A 14 -16.68 -35.96 39.25
C THR A 14 -17.20 -35.34 40.56
N SER A 15 -16.35 -34.79 41.43
CA SER A 15 -16.76 -34.19 42.72
C SER A 15 -16.73 -32.64 42.70
N GLN A 16 -17.46 -32.07 41.74
CA GLN A 16 -17.14 -30.76 41.13
C GLN A 16 -17.40 -29.50 42.00
N GLU A 17 -18.12 -29.57 43.12
CA GLU A 17 -18.60 -28.35 43.82
C GLU A 17 -17.71 -27.87 44.98
N ASP A 18 -17.12 -28.77 45.79
CA ASP A 18 -16.30 -28.36 46.96
C ASP A 18 -14.77 -28.35 46.70
N TYR A 19 -14.28 -29.16 45.76
CA TYR A 19 -12.84 -29.28 45.48
C TYR A 19 -12.29 -28.21 44.52
N GLY A 20 -13.14 -27.60 43.70
CA GLY A 20 -12.74 -26.56 42.74
C GLY A 20 -12.07 -25.37 43.44
N ARG A 21 -12.58 -24.96 44.61
CA ARG A 21 -11.98 -23.88 45.42
C ARG A 21 -10.69 -24.26 46.12
N ALA A 22 -10.55 -25.51 46.57
CA ALA A 22 -9.35 -25.98 47.26
C ALA A 22 -8.13 -26.15 46.33
N LEU A 23 -8.38 -26.50 45.06
CA LEU A 23 -7.35 -26.68 44.03
C LEU A 23 -7.01 -25.39 43.27
N ASP A 24 -7.82 -24.34 43.42
CA ASP A 24 -7.63 -23.07 42.73
C ASP A 24 -6.27 -22.43 43.06
N ASN A 25 -5.79 -22.64 44.30
CA ASN A 25 -4.46 -22.23 44.76
C ASN A 25 -3.30 -22.91 44.00
N TYR A 26 -3.54 -24.07 43.39
CA TYR A 26 -2.52 -24.82 42.64
C TYR A 26 -2.70 -24.72 41.12
N ARG A 27 -3.84 -24.20 40.66
CA ARG A 27 -4.17 -24.06 39.23
C ARG A 27 -3.57 -22.81 38.60
N TYR A 28 -3.40 -21.75 39.39
CA TYR A 28 -2.92 -20.46 38.94
C TYR A 28 -1.58 -20.07 39.59
N PRO A 29 -0.75 -19.23 38.93
CA PRO A 29 0.47 -18.69 39.53
C PRO A 29 0.20 -17.96 40.85
N ALA A 30 1.17 -18.00 41.77
CA ALA A 30 1.04 -17.42 43.11
C ALA A 30 0.58 -15.95 43.10
N ALA A 31 1.08 -15.15 42.15
CA ALA A 31 0.72 -13.74 41.99
C ALA A 31 -0.77 -13.52 41.66
N MET A 32 -1.46 -14.51 41.09
CA MET A 32 -2.84 -14.39 40.62
C MET A 32 -3.85 -15.00 41.60
N GLN A 33 -3.40 -15.70 42.65
CA GLN A 33 -4.29 -16.41 43.57
C GLN A 33 -5.32 -15.50 44.25
N ALA A 34 -4.92 -14.26 44.56
CA ALA A 34 -5.75 -13.24 45.21
C ALA A 34 -6.81 -12.60 44.30
N LEU A 35 -6.76 -12.87 42.98
CA LEU A 35 -7.71 -12.29 42.03
C LEU A 35 -9.07 -13.01 42.11
N SER A 36 -10.14 -12.23 42.02
CA SER A 36 -11.51 -12.72 42.21
C SER A 36 -12.01 -13.56 41.02
N TYR A 37 -11.61 -13.19 39.80
CA TYR A 37 -12.00 -13.87 38.57
C TYR A 37 -10.75 -14.35 37.84
N LYS A 38 -10.71 -15.63 37.46
CA LYS A 38 -9.54 -16.28 36.86
C LYS A 38 -9.96 -17.27 35.78
N GLN A 39 -9.22 -17.33 34.70
CA GLN A 39 -9.43 -18.33 33.63
C GLN A 39 -8.11 -18.73 32.97
N THR A 40 -8.03 -19.99 32.53
CA THR A 40 -6.94 -20.46 31.67
C THR A 40 -7.39 -20.46 30.22
N TRP A 41 -6.70 -19.71 29.36
CA TRP A 41 -6.89 -19.76 27.91
C TRP A 41 -5.90 -20.75 27.29
N THR A 42 -6.42 -21.61 26.40
CA THR A 42 -5.68 -22.77 25.85
C THR A 42 -5.70 -22.81 24.32
N GLY A 43 -6.06 -21.71 23.64
CA GLY A 43 -6.18 -21.67 22.18
C GLY A 43 -4.92 -22.15 21.44
N LEU A 44 -3.73 -21.78 21.91
CA LEU A 44 -2.46 -22.20 21.29
C LEU A 44 -2.09 -23.67 21.55
N VAL A 45 -2.70 -24.33 22.53
CA VAL A 45 -2.40 -25.75 22.83
C VAL A 45 -2.82 -26.65 21.67
N MET A 46 -3.91 -26.29 20.99
CA MET A 46 -4.45 -27.04 19.87
C MET A 46 -3.74 -26.73 18.55
N GLU A 47 -3.05 -25.59 18.47
CA GLU A 47 -2.39 -25.11 17.26
C GLU A 47 -0.91 -25.50 17.22
N LYS A 48 -0.60 -26.51 16.41
CA LYS A 48 0.73 -27.10 16.36
C LYS A 48 1.80 -26.08 15.95
N GLY A 49 2.76 -25.86 16.85
CA GLY A 49 3.90 -24.96 16.59
C GLY A 49 3.57 -23.48 16.75
N TYR A 50 2.43 -23.15 17.37
CA TYR A 50 2.12 -21.80 17.83
C TYR A 50 2.50 -21.61 19.29
N THR A 51 3.08 -20.45 19.58
CA THR A 51 3.40 -19.93 20.92
C THR A 51 2.98 -18.46 20.96
N PHE A 52 2.98 -17.82 22.14
CA PHE A 52 2.73 -16.37 22.22
C PHE A 52 3.72 -15.55 21.38
N GLU A 53 4.98 -15.97 21.33
CA GLU A 53 5.98 -15.32 20.48
C GLU A 53 5.60 -15.41 18.99
N ARG A 54 5.02 -16.52 18.55
CA ARG A 54 4.53 -16.65 17.17
C ARG A 54 3.22 -15.89 16.94
N LEU A 55 2.35 -15.82 17.94
CA LEU A 55 1.09 -15.08 17.90
C LEU A 55 1.33 -13.57 17.69
N THR A 56 2.38 -13.01 18.31
CA THR A 56 2.72 -11.58 18.23
C THR A 56 3.67 -11.25 17.07
N LYS A 57 4.18 -12.24 16.33
CA LYS A 57 4.98 -12.04 15.11
C LYS A 57 4.10 -11.76 13.88
N LEU A 58 3.27 -10.74 13.98
CA LEU A 58 2.46 -10.28 12.85
C LEU A 58 3.33 -9.46 11.88
N PRO A 59 2.92 -9.30 10.61
CA PRO A 59 3.60 -8.38 9.70
C PRO A 59 3.53 -6.93 10.20
N ASP A 60 4.56 -6.12 9.93
CA ASP A 60 4.70 -4.73 10.41
C ASP A 60 3.45 -3.86 10.21
N GLY A 61 2.72 -4.06 9.12
CA GLY A 61 1.47 -3.34 8.84
C GLY A 61 0.42 -3.49 9.95
N TRP A 62 0.34 -4.66 10.57
CA TRP A 62 -0.57 -4.91 11.70
C TRP A 62 -0.12 -4.18 12.96
N HIS A 63 1.19 -4.15 13.24
CA HIS A 63 1.74 -3.40 14.38
C HIS A 63 1.50 -1.90 14.24
N HIS A 64 1.56 -1.34 13.03
CA HIS A 64 1.20 0.07 12.79
C HIS A 64 -0.27 0.40 13.10
N LEU A 65 -1.17 -0.58 13.07
CA LEU A 65 -2.55 -0.45 13.52
C LEU A 65 -2.72 -0.60 15.04
N GLY A 66 -1.64 -0.90 15.77
CA GLY A 66 -1.62 -1.06 17.22
C GLY A 66 -1.72 -2.51 17.69
N PHE A 67 -1.58 -3.50 16.81
CA PHE A 67 -1.50 -4.90 17.24
C PHE A 67 -0.22 -5.14 18.05
N PRO A 68 -0.28 -5.96 19.11
CA PRO A 68 0.84 -6.20 20.01
C PRO A 68 1.99 -6.91 19.28
N ASP A 69 3.21 -6.42 19.49
CA ASP A 69 4.47 -6.99 18.98
C ASP A 69 5.13 -7.96 19.97
N SER A 70 4.61 -8.00 21.20
CA SER A 70 5.21 -8.67 22.35
C SER A 70 4.13 -9.16 23.31
N PHE A 71 4.52 -10.05 24.21
CA PHE A 71 3.63 -10.54 25.26
C PHE A 71 3.20 -9.40 26.19
N GLU A 72 4.12 -8.51 26.54
CA GLU A 72 3.88 -7.33 27.38
C GLU A 72 2.88 -6.37 26.73
N GLY A 73 2.92 -6.25 25.40
CA GLY A 73 1.95 -5.47 24.62
C GLY A 73 0.51 -5.99 24.70
N LEU A 74 0.28 -7.24 25.09
CA LEU A 74 -1.07 -7.78 25.28
C LEU A 74 -1.74 -7.24 26.55
N GLY A 75 -0.99 -6.93 27.60
CA GLY A 75 -1.53 -6.50 28.89
C GLY A 75 -2.50 -5.32 28.78
N PRO A 76 -2.07 -4.17 28.19
CA PRO A 76 -2.94 -3.01 27.98
C PRO A 76 -4.17 -3.29 27.13
N LEU A 77 -4.10 -4.27 26.22
CA LEU A 77 -5.20 -4.64 25.34
C LEU A 77 -6.26 -5.48 26.08
N LEU A 78 -5.82 -6.43 26.91
CA LEU A 78 -6.72 -7.35 27.61
C LEU A 78 -7.31 -6.75 28.89
N ASP A 79 -6.63 -5.77 29.50
CA ASP A 79 -7.02 -5.17 30.78
C ASP A 79 -7.19 -6.23 31.89
N CYS A 80 -6.26 -7.20 31.91
CA CYS A 80 -6.23 -8.31 32.85
C CYS A 80 -4.79 -8.56 33.32
N ASP A 81 -4.64 -9.12 34.52
CA ASP A 81 -3.39 -9.72 34.95
C ASP A 81 -3.13 -10.98 34.11
N MET A 82 -1.90 -11.11 33.63
CA MET A 82 -1.50 -12.14 32.68
C MET A 82 -0.27 -12.89 33.16
N SER A 83 -0.27 -14.20 32.95
CA SER A 83 0.92 -15.05 33.07
C SER A 83 0.80 -16.21 32.08
N HIS A 84 1.88 -16.91 31.77
CA HIS A 84 1.84 -18.03 30.85
C HIS A 84 2.64 -19.23 31.37
N ASN A 85 2.36 -20.43 30.82
CA ASN A 85 3.16 -21.61 31.11
C ASN A 85 4.56 -21.50 30.48
N LEU A 86 5.51 -22.32 30.96
CA LEU A 86 6.89 -22.34 30.42
C LEU A 86 6.95 -22.60 28.90
N GLY A 87 5.97 -23.33 28.35
CA GLY A 87 5.88 -23.60 26.93
C GLY A 87 5.34 -22.44 26.08
N GLY A 88 4.80 -21.39 26.69
CA GLY A 88 4.21 -20.25 25.96
C GLY A 88 2.99 -20.62 25.12
N THR A 89 2.23 -21.64 25.54
CA THR A 89 1.04 -22.16 24.83
C THR A 89 -0.25 -22.05 25.64
N MET A 90 -0.15 -21.76 26.94
CA MET A 90 -1.28 -21.56 27.83
C MET A 90 -1.15 -20.21 28.54
N LEU A 91 -2.25 -19.47 28.59
CA LEU A 91 -2.32 -18.19 29.29
C LEU A 91 -3.20 -18.31 30.52
N TYR A 92 -2.72 -17.77 31.63
CA TYR A 92 -3.50 -17.54 32.84
C TYR A 92 -3.94 -16.08 32.83
N LEU A 93 -5.26 -15.87 32.93
CA LEU A 93 -5.91 -14.56 32.99
C LEU A 93 -6.52 -14.37 34.36
N GLY A 94 -6.43 -13.15 34.90
CA GLY A 94 -7.02 -12.79 36.18
C GLY A 94 -7.46 -11.33 36.20
N SER A 95 -8.55 -11.05 36.93
CA SER A 95 -9.06 -9.68 37.09
C SER A 95 -9.89 -9.56 38.36
N ASN A 96 -9.90 -8.36 38.93
CA ASN A 96 -10.84 -7.97 39.99
C ASN A 96 -12.02 -7.15 39.46
N ALA A 97 -12.02 -6.77 38.18
CA ALA A 97 -13.05 -5.93 37.58
C ALA A 97 -14.37 -6.68 37.31
N GLY A 98 -14.33 -8.01 37.21
CA GLY A 98 -15.51 -8.85 36.98
C GLY A 98 -15.29 -9.93 35.91
N GLU A 99 -16.16 -10.94 35.89
CA GLU A 99 -16.13 -12.02 34.87
C GLU A 99 -16.19 -11.49 33.43
N HIS A 100 -16.89 -10.38 33.20
CA HIS A 100 -16.96 -9.73 31.90
C HIS A 100 -15.58 -9.33 31.31
N ALA A 101 -14.58 -9.03 32.16
CA ALA A 101 -13.25 -8.61 31.74
C ALA A 101 -12.48 -9.83 31.22
N ILE A 102 -12.61 -10.96 31.93
CA ILE A 102 -12.05 -12.25 31.51
C ILE A 102 -12.68 -12.69 30.18
N THR A 103 -14.01 -12.64 30.05
CA THR A 103 -14.71 -13.01 28.81
C THR A 103 -14.28 -12.15 27.64
N LYS A 104 -14.14 -10.83 27.84
CA LYS A 104 -13.62 -9.91 26.83
C LYS A 104 -12.18 -10.25 26.43
N ALA A 105 -11.31 -10.51 27.40
CA ALA A 105 -9.91 -10.85 27.16
C ALA A 105 -9.77 -12.17 26.36
N VAL A 106 -10.57 -13.19 26.70
CA VAL A 106 -10.62 -14.46 25.96
C VAL A 106 -11.07 -14.23 24.52
N ALA A 107 -12.14 -13.47 24.30
CA ALA A 107 -12.62 -13.17 22.95
C ALA A 107 -11.57 -12.44 22.11
N ILE A 108 -10.82 -11.50 22.70
CA ILE A 108 -9.70 -10.82 22.03
C ILE A 108 -8.62 -11.82 21.63
N LEU A 109 -8.21 -12.70 22.54
CA LEU A 109 -7.17 -13.71 22.28
C LEU A 109 -7.58 -14.69 21.18
N ASP A 110 -8.83 -15.14 21.19
CA ASP A 110 -9.37 -16.01 20.14
C ASP A 110 -9.34 -15.32 18.78
N ASN A 111 -9.74 -14.04 18.71
CA ASN A 111 -9.68 -13.26 17.47
C ASN A 111 -8.24 -13.01 17.00
N LEU A 112 -7.31 -12.72 17.92
CA LEU A 112 -5.90 -12.56 17.58
C LEU A 112 -5.31 -13.86 17.01
N LEU A 113 -5.65 -15.01 17.61
CA LEU A 113 -5.21 -16.31 17.12
C LEU A 113 -5.77 -16.58 15.71
N GLN A 114 -7.06 -16.37 15.49
CA GLN A 114 -7.68 -16.55 14.17
C GLN A 114 -7.08 -15.60 13.13
N CYS A 115 -6.78 -14.36 13.50
CA CYS A 115 -6.08 -13.41 12.64
C CYS A 115 -4.70 -13.94 12.24
N ALA A 116 -3.88 -14.34 13.22
CA ALA A 116 -2.53 -14.85 12.98
C ALA A 116 -2.50 -16.13 12.12
N LEU A 117 -3.47 -17.03 12.30
CA LEU A 117 -3.64 -18.22 11.47
C LEU A 117 -4.00 -17.84 10.04
N THR A 118 -4.99 -16.96 9.87
CA THR A 118 -5.44 -16.50 8.54
C THR A 118 -4.31 -15.83 7.76
N ILE A 119 -3.49 -15.01 8.43
CA ILE A 119 -2.30 -14.37 7.83
C ILE A 119 -1.26 -15.41 7.42
N SER A 120 -1.01 -16.41 8.28
CA SER A 120 0.02 -17.42 8.02
C SER A 120 -0.34 -18.37 6.88
N ASP A 121 -1.63 -18.63 6.67
CA ASP A 121 -2.13 -19.46 5.58
C ASP A 121 -2.34 -18.69 4.27
N HIS A 122 -2.17 -17.36 4.29
CA HIS A 122 -2.37 -16.53 3.12
C HIS A 122 -1.28 -16.75 2.06
N LYS A 123 -1.72 -17.04 0.83
CA LYS A 123 -0.84 -17.15 -0.33
C LYS A 123 -0.95 -15.93 -1.23
N HIS A 124 0.17 -15.32 -1.57
CA HIS A 124 0.23 -14.02 -2.21
C HIS A 124 0.20 -14.15 -3.74
N HIS A 125 0.79 -15.18 -4.33
CA HIS A 125 1.13 -15.17 -5.76
C HIS A 125 0.21 -16.02 -6.65
N LEU A 126 -0.27 -15.43 -7.75
CA LEU A 126 -0.96 -16.13 -8.84
C LEU A 126 -0.29 -15.77 -10.17
N ILE A 127 -0.26 -16.71 -11.12
CA ILE A 127 0.11 -16.43 -12.51
C ILE A 127 -1.13 -16.60 -13.38
N TYR A 128 -1.56 -15.50 -14.00
CA TYR A 128 -2.62 -15.51 -14.99
C TYR A 128 -1.98 -15.75 -16.37
N ASN A 129 -2.17 -16.96 -16.90
CA ASN A 129 -1.64 -17.38 -18.19
C ASN A 129 -2.79 -17.60 -19.18
N GLU A 130 -2.89 -16.72 -20.18
CA GLU A 130 -3.91 -16.82 -21.23
C GLU A 130 -3.59 -17.87 -22.30
N SER A 131 -2.35 -18.33 -22.38
CA SER A 131 -1.91 -19.23 -23.44
C SER A 131 -2.36 -20.67 -23.21
N GLU A 132 -3.05 -21.23 -24.19
CA GLU A 132 -3.40 -22.66 -24.23
C GLU A 132 -2.13 -23.51 -24.53
N GLY A 133 -1.83 -24.48 -23.66
CA GLY A 133 -0.77 -25.47 -23.88
C GLY A 133 0.29 -25.57 -22.79
N LYS A 134 1.40 -26.26 -23.09
CA LYS A 134 2.54 -26.40 -22.17
C LYS A 134 3.34 -25.10 -22.17
N THR A 135 3.03 -24.20 -21.24
CA THR A 135 3.77 -22.96 -20.99
C THR A 135 4.80 -23.15 -19.88
N LYS A 136 5.97 -22.54 -20.04
CA LYS A 136 6.95 -22.34 -18.98
C LYS A 136 7.17 -20.84 -18.78
N PHE A 137 7.92 -20.48 -17.75
CA PHE A 137 8.18 -19.08 -17.40
C PHE A 137 9.67 -18.80 -17.33
N VAL A 138 10.05 -17.57 -17.63
CA VAL A 138 11.42 -17.06 -17.54
C VAL A 138 11.41 -15.69 -16.89
N TYR A 139 12.54 -15.30 -16.29
CA TYR A 139 12.77 -13.93 -15.89
C TYR A 139 13.48 -13.18 -17.01
N LYS A 140 13.05 -11.96 -17.31
CA LYS A 140 13.70 -11.06 -18.26
C LYS A 140 13.97 -9.71 -17.63
N TYR A 141 15.10 -9.09 -17.98
CA TYR A 141 15.36 -7.72 -17.55
C TYR A 141 14.34 -6.76 -18.18
N LEU A 142 13.88 -5.78 -17.39
CA LEU A 142 13.00 -4.73 -17.90
C LEU A 142 13.63 -3.96 -19.07
N SER A 143 14.96 -3.80 -19.07
CA SER A 143 15.71 -3.13 -20.14
C SER A 143 15.63 -3.87 -21.48
N GLN A 144 15.63 -5.20 -21.47
CA GLN A 144 15.62 -6.04 -22.68
C GLN A 144 14.28 -6.01 -23.40
N ILE A 145 13.19 -5.75 -22.67
CA ILE A 145 11.83 -5.72 -23.21
C ILE A 145 11.26 -4.30 -23.29
N GLY A 146 12.09 -3.27 -23.08
CA GLY A 146 11.70 -1.86 -23.20
C GLY A 146 10.86 -1.29 -22.06
N LEU A 147 10.74 -2.01 -20.93
CA LEU A 147 9.94 -1.57 -19.77
C LEU A 147 10.73 -0.74 -18.75
N LEU A 148 12.07 -0.71 -18.81
CA LEU A 148 12.88 0.03 -17.84
C LEU A 148 12.50 1.51 -17.78
N GLN A 149 12.42 2.18 -18.93
CA GLN A 149 12.19 3.62 -19.02
C GLN A 149 10.75 4.03 -18.69
N THR A 150 9.81 3.09 -18.83
CA THR A 150 8.38 3.34 -18.61
C THR A 150 7.90 2.95 -17.21
N THR A 151 8.79 2.44 -16.36
CA THR A 151 8.49 2.02 -14.97
C THR A 151 8.90 3.11 -13.99
N TYR A 152 7.97 3.65 -13.21
CA TYR A 152 8.30 4.59 -12.14
C TYR A 152 8.48 3.87 -10.81
N ALA A 153 9.53 4.23 -10.07
CA ALA A 153 9.77 3.74 -8.72
C ALA A 153 8.80 4.38 -7.71
N THR A 154 8.39 3.64 -6.67
CA THR A 154 7.41 4.08 -5.66
C THR A 154 8.00 4.14 -4.24
N SER A 155 9.32 4.34 -4.11
CA SER A 155 10.03 4.35 -2.81
C SER A 155 10.29 5.76 -2.27
N GLN A 156 10.47 5.88 -0.96
CA GLN A 156 10.91 7.12 -0.31
C GLN A 156 12.35 7.48 -0.67
N ASP A 157 13.22 6.48 -0.88
CA ASP A 157 14.57 6.66 -1.44
C ASP A 157 14.58 6.35 -2.94
N MET A 158 14.12 7.34 -3.71
CA MET A 158 14.01 7.23 -5.16
C MET A 158 15.36 7.01 -5.85
N LYS A 159 16.46 7.55 -5.31
CA LYS A 159 17.78 7.41 -5.94
C LYS A 159 18.26 5.96 -5.83
N THR A 160 18.11 5.35 -4.66
CA THR A 160 18.44 3.95 -4.48
C THR A 160 17.52 3.06 -5.31
N GLU A 161 16.22 3.31 -5.27
CA GLU A 161 15.25 2.47 -6.00
C GLU A 161 15.47 2.52 -7.51
N TYR A 162 15.75 3.70 -8.09
CA TYR A 162 16.09 3.79 -9.51
C TYR A 162 17.41 3.12 -9.88
N ARG A 163 18.39 3.07 -8.97
CA ARG A 163 19.59 2.26 -9.16
C ARG A 163 19.24 0.76 -9.21
N LEU A 164 18.38 0.29 -8.30
CA LEU A 164 17.93 -1.10 -8.26
C LEU A 164 17.14 -1.47 -9.53
N LEU A 165 16.29 -0.56 -10.01
CA LEU A 165 15.44 -0.75 -11.18
C LEU A 165 16.22 -1.11 -12.45
N ARG A 166 17.47 -0.63 -12.61
CA ARG A 166 18.33 -0.93 -13.77
C ARG A 166 18.62 -2.42 -13.95
N SER A 167 18.60 -3.18 -12.86
CA SER A 167 18.82 -4.63 -12.84
C SER A 167 17.52 -5.41 -12.62
N ALA A 168 16.37 -4.72 -12.63
CA ALA A 168 15.12 -5.35 -12.29
C ALA A 168 14.63 -6.30 -13.38
N VAL A 169 13.99 -7.38 -12.95
CA VAL A 169 13.42 -8.41 -13.82
C VAL A 169 11.92 -8.50 -13.68
N THR A 170 11.27 -9.04 -14.71
CA THR A 170 9.86 -9.42 -14.71
C THR A 170 9.70 -10.84 -15.28
N ILE A 171 8.53 -11.43 -15.08
CA ILE A 171 8.20 -12.78 -15.53
C ILE A 171 7.61 -12.71 -16.92
N ARG A 172 8.13 -13.52 -17.85
CA ARG A 172 7.57 -13.72 -19.20
C ARG A 172 7.24 -15.18 -19.46
N THR A 173 6.35 -15.41 -20.41
CA THR A 173 6.06 -16.76 -20.89
C THR A 173 7.17 -17.31 -21.79
N ALA A 174 7.29 -18.63 -21.84
CA ALA A 174 8.07 -19.37 -22.82
C ALA A 174 7.22 -20.52 -23.37
N THR A 175 7.24 -20.67 -24.68
CA THR A 175 6.43 -21.67 -25.40
C THR A 175 7.32 -22.71 -26.06
N LYS A 176 6.84 -23.94 -26.13
CA LYS A 176 7.56 -25.03 -26.79
C LYS A 176 7.32 -24.96 -28.31
N ARG A 177 8.37 -24.74 -29.07
CA ARG A 177 8.42 -24.80 -30.54
C ARG A 177 9.15 -26.07 -30.99
N LYS A 178 9.24 -26.30 -32.30
CA LYS A 178 9.89 -27.50 -32.89
C LYS A 178 11.39 -27.59 -32.54
N ASP A 179 12.03 -26.44 -32.41
CA ASP A 179 13.45 -26.19 -32.12
C ASP A 179 13.77 -26.13 -30.61
N GLY A 180 12.77 -26.21 -29.73
CA GLY A 180 12.96 -26.18 -28.28
C GLY A 180 12.01 -25.21 -27.59
N TRP A 181 12.34 -24.84 -26.36
CA TRP A 181 11.62 -23.78 -25.65
C TRP A 181 12.12 -22.42 -26.11
N LYS A 182 11.20 -21.50 -26.39
CA LYS A 182 11.54 -20.13 -26.76
C LYS A 182 10.78 -19.16 -25.87
N SER A 183 11.50 -18.23 -25.26
CA SER A 183 10.89 -17.13 -24.52
C SER A 183 10.05 -16.26 -25.45
N ASP A 184 9.02 -15.67 -24.89
CA ASP A 184 8.33 -14.53 -25.48
C ASP A 184 9.32 -13.43 -25.89
N SER A 185 9.16 -12.96 -27.12
CA SER A 185 9.97 -11.94 -27.77
C SER A 185 9.26 -10.58 -27.87
N THR A 186 8.12 -10.42 -27.18
CA THR A 186 7.39 -9.17 -27.12
C THR A 186 8.28 -8.08 -26.50
N SER A 187 8.33 -6.93 -27.17
CA SER A 187 9.07 -5.74 -26.75
C SER A 187 8.12 -4.54 -26.71
N TYR A 188 8.31 -3.69 -25.72
CA TYR A 188 7.47 -2.53 -25.44
C TYR A 188 8.30 -1.26 -25.66
N PRO A 189 8.34 -0.71 -26.88
CA PRO A 189 9.22 0.41 -27.19
C PRO A 189 8.80 1.68 -26.43
N CYS A 190 9.76 2.30 -25.75
CA CYS A 190 9.61 3.63 -25.18
C CYS A 190 9.58 4.66 -26.31
N LYS A 191 8.58 5.56 -26.30
CA LYS A 191 8.42 6.62 -27.31
C LYS A 191 9.06 7.96 -26.90
N GLY A 192 9.88 7.97 -25.84
CA GLY A 192 10.75 9.09 -25.50
C GLY A 192 10.08 10.27 -24.79
N GLY A 193 9.09 10.01 -23.94
CA GLY A 193 8.34 11.07 -23.26
C GLY A 193 7.47 11.89 -24.21
N ILE A 194 6.45 12.58 -23.68
CA ILE A 194 5.83 13.70 -24.40
C ILE A 194 5.92 14.92 -23.50
N GLU A 195 6.27 16.07 -24.08
CA GLU A 195 6.17 17.35 -23.38
C GLU A 195 4.73 17.56 -22.86
N PRO A 196 4.53 17.76 -21.55
CA PRO A 196 3.20 17.90 -20.94
C PRO A 196 2.34 19.02 -21.55
N LYS A 197 2.97 20.08 -22.09
CA LYS A 197 2.27 21.19 -22.77
C LYS A 197 1.69 20.80 -24.14
N LYS A 198 2.16 19.69 -24.73
CA LYS A 198 1.71 19.17 -26.03
C LYS A 198 0.66 18.06 -25.88
N THR A 199 0.41 17.57 -24.67
CA THR A 199 -0.58 16.53 -24.40
C THR A 199 -1.92 17.13 -23.97
N LYS A 200 -3.00 16.61 -24.52
CA LYS A 200 -4.36 16.92 -24.05
C LYS A 200 -4.51 16.46 -22.59
N SER A 201 -5.28 17.21 -21.82
CA SER A 201 -5.75 16.73 -20.51
C SER A 201 -6.65 15.51 -20.69
N PHE A 202 -6.82 14.73 -19.62
CA PHE A 202 -7.82 13.67 -19.59
C PHE A 202 -9.20 14.28 -19.85
N SER A 203 -9.91 13.79 -20.88
CA SER A 203 -11.09 14.47 -21.43
C SER A 203 -12.18 14.72 -20.38
N VAL A 204 -12.33 13.82 -19.41
CA VAL A 204 -13.33 13.90 -18.34
C VAL A 204 -13.10 15.06 -17.38
N PHE A 205 -11.84 15.44 -17.16
CA PHE A 205 -11.51 16.58 -16.29
C PHE A 205 -11.42 17.90 -17.08
N ASN A 206 -11.59 17.87 -18.40
CA ASN A 206 -11.50 19.06 -19.21
C ASN A 206 -12.62 20.05 -18.89
N GLY A 207 -12.27 21.30 -18.64
CA GLY A 207 -13.22 22.36 -18.31
C GLY A 207 -13.73 22.36 -16.87
N TYR A 208 -13.23 21.48 -15.98
CA TYR A 208 -13.53 21.58 -14.55
C TYR A 208 -13.06 22.94 -14.00
N ARG A 209 -13.95 23.62 -13.26
CA ARG A 209 -13.67 24.92 -12.64
C ARG A 209 -13.66 24.77 -11.14
N TYR A 210 -12.50 25.03 -10.55
CA TYR A 210 -12.33 25.05 -9.10
C TYR A 210 -13.18 26.15 -8.46
N LYS A 211 -13.86 25.81 -7.37
CA LYS A 211 -14.54 26.78 -6.54
C LYS A 211 -13.51 27.64 -5.82
N SER A 212 -13.70 28.96 -5.87
CA SER A 212 -12.94 29.87 -5.02
C SER A 212 -13.29 29.62 -3.56
N LYS A 213 -12.30 29.77 -2.68
CA LYS A 213 -12.48 29.69 -1.24
C LYS A 213 -11.60 30.71 -0.57
N GLU A 214 -12.23 31.54 0.26
CA GLU A 214 -11.53 32.46 1.14
C GLU A 214 -11.20 31.82 2.48
N ALA A 215 -10.05 32.20 3.06
CA ALA A 215 -9.65 31.76 4.38
C ALA A 215 -10.55 32.42 5.45
N SER A 216 -10.90 31.67 6.48
CA SER A 216 -11.68 32.15 7.62
C SER A 216 -10.86 32.17 8.92
N ALA A 217 -11.40 32.78 9.97
CA ALA A 217 -10.68 32.95 11.24
C ALA A 217 -10.43 31.60 11.94
N ILE A 218 -9.17 31.33 12.28
CA ILE A 218 -8.72 30.08 12.93
C ILE A 218 -8.19 30.28 14.36
N SER A 219 -8.14 31.51 14.87
CA SER A 219 -7.53 31.83 16.17
C SER A 219 -8.16 31.07 17.35
N ASN A 220 -9.48 30.87 17.33
CA ASN A 220 -10.17 30.09 18.36
C ASN A 220 -9.87 28.59 18.26
N LEU A 221 -9.61 28.08 17.05
CA LEU A 221 -9.24 26.68 16.84
C LEU A 221 -7.82 26.40 17.34
N PHE A 222 -6.88 27.33 17.15
CA PHE A 222 -5.54 27.21 17.73
C PHE A 222 -5.57 27.16 19.25
N LYS A 223 -6.34 28.05 19.91
CA LYS A 223 -6.53 28.01 21.36
C LYS A 223 -7.14 26.68 21.82
N LYS A 224 -8.13 26.18 21.08
CA LYS A 224 -8.75 24.88 21.37
C LYS A 224 -7.75 23.73 21.24
N ALA A 225 -6.93 23.72 20.19
CA ALA A 225 -5.89 22.71 19.99
C ALA A 225 -4.85 22.75 21.13
N GLU A 226 -4.41 23.94 21.54
CA GLU A 226 -3.47 24.12 22.65
C GLU A 226 -4.00 23.52 23.96
N VAL A 227 -5.27 23.78 24.30
CA VAL A 227 -5.92 23.18 25.48
C VAL A 227 -5.95 21.65 25.40
N LEU A 228 -6.33 21.10 24.25
CA LEU A 228 -6.39 19.64 24.05
C LEU A 228 -5.00 18.99 24.14
N ILE A 229 -3.96 19.63 23.62
CA ILE A 229 -2.58 19.15 23.70
C ILE A 229 -2.10 19.13 25.15
N LEU A 230 -2.42 20.15 25.95
CA LEU A 230 -2.07 20.20 27.37
C LEU A 230 -2.80 19.12 28.18
N GLN A 231 -4.08 18.87 27.89
CA GLN A 231 -4.86 17.80 28.54
C GLN A 231 -4.29 16.40 28.24
N ASP A 232 -3.94 16.14 26.99
CA ASP A 232 -3.31 14.90 26.54
C ASP A 232 -1.97 14.63 27.25
N GLN A 233 -1.16 15.68 27.44
CA GLN A 233 0.10 15.60 28.19
C GLN A 233 -0.11 15.29 29.67
N GLN A 234 -1.14 15.87 30.30
CA GLN A 234 -1.46 15.62 31.71
C GLN A 234 -1.97 14.18 31.93
N ALA A 235 -2.83 13.69 31.04
CA ALA A 235 -3.33 12.30 31.09
C ALA A 235 -2.21 11.27 30.89
N THR A 236 -1.17 11.60 30.10
CA THR A 236 -0.03 10.70 29.89
C THR A 236 0.94 10.70 31.09
N GLN A 237 1.00 11.78 31.87
CA GLN A 237 1.86 11.89 33.07
C GLN A 237 1.20 11.31 34.34
N GLN A 238 -0.13 11.27 34.38
CA GLN A 238 -0.89 10.56 35.41
C GLN A 238 -1.18 9.14 34.88
N GLY A 239 -0.27 8.19 35.13
CA GLY A 239 -0.58 6.76 34.95
C GLY A 239 -1.85 6.34 35.71
N PRO A 240 -2.40 5.12 35.48
CA PRO A 240 -3.70 4.72 36.02
C PRO A 240 -3.73 4.97 37.53
N ASN A 241 -4.60 5.88 37.93
CA ASN A 241 -4.69 6.38 39.29
C ASN A 241 -5.16 5.21 40.17
N VAL A 242 -4.25 4.65 40.96
CA VAL A 242 -4.62 3.78 42.07
C VAL A 242 -5.30 4.69 43.09
N ASP A 243 -6.62 4.67 43.11
CA ASP A 243 -7.42 5.31 44.16
C ASP A 243 -6.94 4.82 45.53
N LEU A 244 -6.24 5.69 46.26
CA LEU A 244 -6.01 5.54 47.69
C LEU A 244 -6.87 6.57 48.41
N LEU A 245 -8.10 6.14 48.73
CA LEU A 245 -8.84 6.67 49.85
C LEU A 245 -8.05 6.39 51.12
N THR A 246 -7.49 7.43 51.74
CA THR A 246 -7.37 7.45 53.19
C THR A 246 -7.51 8.89 53.67
N ALA A 247 -8.71 9.17 54.18
CA ALA A 247 -8.92 10.27 55.10
C ALA A 247 -8.12 9.99 56.38
N CYS A 248 -7.41 10.99 56.89
CA CYS A 248 -7.43 11.34 58.31
C CYS A 248 -6.79 12.72 58.54
N GLU A 249 -7.64 13.57 59.12
CA GLU A 249 -7.46 14.81 59.86
C GLU A 249 -6.11 15.06 60.56
N GLY A 250 -5.76 16.35 60.68
CA GLY A 250 -4.83 16.84 61.70
C GLY A 250 -4.16 18.16 61.34
N GLY A 251 -4.80 19.29 61.67
CA GLY A 251 -4.22 20.61 61.49
C GLY A 251 -3.12 20.96 62.50
N SER A 252 -2.22 21.88 62.14
CA SER A 252 -1.74 22.93 63.03
C SER A 252 -0.90 23.96 62.25
N SER A 253 -1.23 25.22 62.49
CA SER A 253 -0.55 26.46 62.12
C SER A 253 0.88 26.60 62.70
N SER A 254 1.82 27.18 61.94
CA SER A 254 2.41 28.52 62.17
C SER A 254 3.61 28.81 61.23
N PRO A 255 3.99 30.10 61.00
CA PRO A 255 4.80 30.54 59.86
C PRO A 255 6.29 30.81 60.21
N GLY A 256 7.16 30.77 59.21
CA GLY A 256 8.56 31.17 59.31
C GLY A 256 9.12 31.69 57.99
N MET A 257 9.64 32.92 58.04
CA MET A 257 10.20 33.73 56.94
C MET A 257 11.54 33.23 56.39
N GLY A 258 11.83 33.67 55.15
CA GLY A 258 13.17 34.01 54.64
C GLY A 258 13.86 32.90 53.84
N THR A 259 14.61 33.12 52.77
CA THR A 259 15.12 34.31 52.04
C THR A 259 15.69 33.80 50.71
N ALA A 260 15.83 34.70 49.74
CA ALA A 260 16.33 34.47 48.38
C ALA A 260 17.83 34.09 48.27
N SER A 261 18.20 33.43 47.16
CA SER A 261 19.41 33.67 46.33
C SER A 261 19.47 32.64 45.18
N THR A 262 19.23 33.01 43.92
CA THR A 262 20.19 33.33 42.82
C THR A 262 21.08 32.20 42.27
N ASP A 263 20.91 31.98 40.96
CA ASP A 263 21.83 31.57 39.89
C ASP A 263 22.56 30.21 39.90
N GLY A 264 22.46 29.50 38.75
CA GLY A 264 23.23 28.29 38.48
C GLY A 264 22.92 27.57 37.16
N ILE A 265 23.32 28.19 36.06
CA ILE A 265 23.53 27.72 34.67
C ILE A 265 23.61 26.19 34.44
N SER A 266 22.81 25.74 33.46
CA SER A 266 22.97 24.69 32.43
C SER A 266 24.12 23.69 32.51
N HIS A 267 23.82 22.39 32.31
CA HIS A 267 24.36 21.59 31.18
C HIS A 267 23.56 20.30 30.98
N THR A 268 22.90 20.23 29.82
CA THR A 268 22.37 19.04 29.16
C THR A 268 23.52 18.10 28.76
N THR A 269 23.38 16.80 29.00
CA THR A 269 24.16 15.78 28.27
C THR A 269 23.22 14.70 27.76
N LEU A 270 23.08 14.72 26.44
CA LEU A 270 22.22 13.91 25.59
C LEU A 270 23.03 12.66 25.18
N LEU A 271 22.73 11.50 25.77
CA LEU A 271 23.34 10.23 25.36
C LEU A 271 22.57 9.68 24.16
N LYS A 272 23.13 9.94 22.99
CA LYS A 272 22.73 9.43 21.68
C LYS A 272 23.43 8.08 21.47
N THR A 273 22.76 6.97 21.76
CA THR A 273 23.26 5.63 21.40
C THR A 273 22.71 5.24 20.03
N THR A 274 23.54 5.47 19.00
CA THR A 274 23.35 4.91 17.66
C THR A 274 23.99 3.53 17.63
N ILE A 275 23.19 2.47 17.62
CA ILE A 275 23.66 1.12 17.29
C ILE A 275 23.02 0.73 15.95
N THR A 276 23.76 1.01 14.87
CA THR A 276 23.54 0.38 13.57
C THR A 276 24.25 -0.98 13.57
N SER A 277 23.50 -2.08 13.63
CA SER A 277 24.01 -3.41 13.29
C SER A 277 23.30 -3.92 12.03
N ARG A 278 23.97 -3.84 10.90
CA ARG A 278 23.57 -4.54 9.66
C ARG A 278 24.11 -5.96 9.73
N PHE A 279 23.24 -6.95 9.73
CA PHE A 279 23.59 -8.32 9.38
C PHE A 279 23.03 -8.62 8.00
N SER A 280 23.91 -8.96 7.06
CA SER A 280 23.54 -9.52 5.76
C SER A 280 23.30 -11.03 5.92
N PRO A 281 22.11 -11.57 5.62
CA PRO A 281 21.95 -13.01 5.52
C PRO A 281 22.35 -13.45 4.11
N ARG A 282 23.38 -14.30 4.04
CA ARG A 282 23.69 -15.11 2.85
C ARG A 282 22.64 -16.22 2.72
N PHE A 283 22.22 -16.50 1.49
CA PHE A 283 21.37 -17.65 1.15
C PHE A 283 21.95 -18.97 1.68
N PRO A 284 21.14 -19.86 2.27
CA PRO A 284 21.56 -21.21 2.58
C PRO A 284 21.46 -22.10 1.34
N THR A 285 22.60 -22.58 0.84
CA THR A 285 22.68 -23.67 -0.13
C THR A 285 22.36 -24.98 0.58
N ARG A 286 21.22 -25.60 0.24
CA ARG A 286 20.79 -26.87 0.84
C ARG A 286 21.43 -28.03 0.06
N HIS A 287 22.56 -28.55 0.53
CA HIS A 287 23.06 -29.86 0.10
C HIS A 287 22.51 -30.96 1.00
N ALA A 288 22.02 -32.01 0.35
CA ALA A 288 21.44 -33.19 0.96
C ALA A 288 22.45 -33.93 1.85
N SER A 289 22.03 -34.26 3.07
CA SER A 289 22.74 -35.15 3.98
C SER A 289 22.48 -36.61 3.57
N ASN A 290 23.52 -37.31 3.15
CA ASN A 290 23.60 -38.76 3.22
C ASN A 290 24.82 -39.13 4.07
N ASP A 291 24.57 -39.87 5.14
CA ASP A 291 25.57 -40.59 5.93
C ASP A 291 26.33 -41.60 5.07
N SER A 292 27.66 -41.63 5.20
CA SER A 292 28.43 -42.88 5.29
C SER A 292 29.92 -42.63 5.51
N LEU A 293 30.41 -43.27 6.56
CA LEU A 293 31.78 -43.52 7.01
C LEU A 293 32.85 -43.82 5.93
N LYS A 294 34.06 -43.32 6.25
CA LYS A 294 35.41 -43.92 6.16
C LYS A 294 36.31 -43.70 4.93
N SER A 295 37.59 -43.50 5.32
CA SER A 295 38.89 -43.70 4.67
C SER A 295 39.40 -42.70 3.63
N GLU A 296 40.38 -41.94 4.08
CA GLU A 296 41.71 -41.71 3.49
C GLU A 296 41.94 -42.30 2.09
N ASN A 297 42.32 -41.44 1.13
CA ASN A 297 43.50 -41.66 0.28
C ASN A 297 43.88 -40.38 -0.46
N LEU A 298 45.17 -40.06 -0.36
CA LEU A 298 45.95 -39.08 -1.09
C LEU A 298 45.93 -39.38 -2.60
N ILE A 299 45.65 -38.39 -3.45
CA ILE A 299 46.25 -38.26 -4.80
C ILE A 299 46.30 -36.76 -5.18
N CYS A 300 47.51 -36.25 -5.33
CA CYS A 300 47.84 -35.00 -6.03
C CYS A 300 47.86 -35.24 -7.54
N PHE A 301 47.40 -34.28 -8.33
CA PHE A 301 47.92 -34.04 -9.68
C PHE A 301 47.91 -32.54 -9.97
N ASP A 302 49.11 -31.96 -9.94
CA ASP A 302 49.51 -30.84 -10.78
C ASP A 302 49.52 -31.33 -12.23
N GLU A 303 48.93 -30.57 -13.16
CA GLU A 303 49.46 -30.50 -14.53
C GLU A 303 49.23 -29.08 -15.09
N ASP A 304 50.34 -28.36 -15.15
CA ASP A 304 50.59 -27.24 -16.03
C ASP A 304 50.47 -27.68 -17.50
N ILE A 305 49.73 -26.92 -18.32
CA ILE A 305 49.98 -26.87 -19.76
C ILE A 305 50.04 -25.41 -20.20
N ASN A 306 51.26 -25.01 -20.54
CA ASN A 306 51.66 -23.75 -21.13
C ASN A 306 52.31 -24.10 -22.47
N ILE A 307 51.68 -23.79 -23.63
CA ILE A 307 52.35 -23.71 -24.94
C ILE A 307 51.74 -22.59 -25.79
N ASP A 308 52.49 -21.48 -25.82
CA ASP A 308 52.92 -20.63 -26.94
C ASP A 308 52.05 -20.33 -28.18
N CYS A 309 51.86 -19.01 -28.34
CA CYS A 309 52.22 -18.16 -29.47
C CYS A 309 52.06 -18.66 -30.92
N SER A 310 51.19 -17.97 -31.67
CA SER A 310 51.49 -17.58 -33.05
C SER A 310 51.03 -16.16 -33.34
N ARG A 311 51.96 -15.44 -33.96
CA ARG A 311 52.03 -14.03 -34.28
C ARG A 311 51.42 -13.80 -35.66
N GLY A 312 50.48 -12.87 -35.78
CA GLY A 312 49.88 -12.45 -37.06
C GLY A 312 49.63 -10.95 -37.06
N GLN A 313 50.46 -10.22 -37.80
CA GLN A 313 50.51 -8.77 -37.91
C GLN A 313 49.52 -8.21 -38.95
N LEU A 314 49.13 -6.95 -38.71
CA LEU A 314 48.81 -5.87 -39.67
C LEU A 314 47.50 -5.90 -40.47
N SER A 315 46.62 -4.93 -40.19
CA SER A 315 46.27 -3.88 -41.18
C SER A 315 45.38 -2.80 -40.54
N SER A 316 45.98 -1.64 -40.31
CA SER A 316 45.34 -0.36 -39.95
C SER A 316 44.66 0.29 -41.15
N LYS A 317 43.43 0.79 -41.01
CA LYS A 317 42.88 1.86 -41.87
C LYS A 317 42.16 2.94 -41.05
N GLN A 318 42.91 4.02 -40.85
CA GLN A 318 42.54 5.45 -40.92
C GLN A 318 41.12 5.90 -40.58
N GLN A 319 41.05 6.65 -39.49
CA GLN A 319 40.12 7.76 -39.26
C GLN A 319 40.38 8.90 -40.25
N GLN A 320 39.32 9.55 -40.72
CA GLN A 320 39.35 10.90 -41.26
C GLN A 320 38.30 11.75 -40.54
N SER A 321 38.77 12.79 -39.84
CA SER A 321 38.00 13.96 -39.47
C SER A 321 37.99 14.95 -40.64
N LEU A 322 36.90 15.69 -40.84
CA LEU A 322 36.93 17.02 -41.45
C LEU A 322 35.78 17.86 -40.87
N LEU A 323 36.15 18.94 -40.19
CA LEU A 323 35.31 20.07 -39.80
C LEU A 323 35.55 21.22 -40.79
N ASP A 324 34.60 22.16 -40.76
CA ASP A 324 34.59 23.54 -41.24
C ASP A 324 34.32 23.82 -42.73
N ASP A 325 33.16 24.45 -43.01
CA ASP A 325 33.15 25.83 -43.50
C ASP A 325 31.79 26.53 -43.29
N CYS A 326 31.88 27.85 -43.10
CA CYS A 326 30.91 28.76 -42.47
C CYS A 326 29.91 29.46 -43.42
N ALA A 327 28.71 29.77 -42.89
CA ALA A 327 27.96 31.07 -42.92
C ALA A 327 27.55 31.71 -44.29
N PRO A 328 26.64 32.73 -44.35
CA PRO A 328 26.11 33.57 -43.27
C PRO A 328 24.58 33.87 -43.27
N ILE A 329 24.25 34.60 -42.21
CA ILE A 329 22.99 35.18 -41.71
C ILE A 329 22.50 36.34 -42.60
N GLU A 330 21.17 36.51 -42.72
CA GLU A 330 20.56 37.82 -42.96
C GLU A 330 19.30 37.99 -42.08
N LEU A 331 19.07 39.23 -41.65
CA LEU A 331 18.38 39.64 -40.43
C LEU A 331 17.30 40.67 -40.81
N MET A 332 16.19 40.66 -40.07
CA MET A 332 15.23 41.76 -39.85
C MET A 332 14.19 42.07 -40.95
N GLU A 333 12.90 42.00 -40.58
CA GLU A 333 12.04 43.20 -40.47
C GLU A 333 10.70 42.90 -39.77
N LEU A 334 10.16 43.94 -39.12
CA LEU A 334 9.06 43.98 -38.16
C LEU A 334 7.73 44.41 -38.81
N ILE A 335 6.60 43.81 -38.36
CA ILE A 335 5.29 44.40 -37.95
C ILE A 335 4.62 45.45 -38.92
N PRO A 336 3.30 45.36 -39.28
CA PRO A 336 2.23 45.59 -38.30
C PRO A 336 0.86 44.90 -38.44
N LEU A 337 0.16 44.91 -37.29
CA LEU A 337 -1.27 44.73 -37.07
C LEU A 337 -2.14 45.69 -37.90
N SER A 338 -3.27 45.22 -38.42
CA SER A 338 -4.57 45.93 -38.29
C SER A 338 -5.77 45.06 -38.69
N SER A 339 -6.82 45.27 -37.92
CA SER A 339 -8.22 44.82 -37.95
C SER A 339 -9.02 45.24 -39.18
N THR A 340 -10.05 44.46 -39.55
CA THR A 340 -11.41 44.96 -39.85
C THR A 340 -12.46 43.84 -39.86
N SER A 341 -13.63 44.20 -39.33
CA SER A 341 -14.94 43.53 -39.38
C SER A 341 -15.39 43.19 -40.80
N THR A 342 -16.46 42.38 -40.99
CA THR A 342 -17.83 42.83 -41.33
C THR A 342 -18.75 41.63 -41.67
N THR A 343 -19.96 41.66 -41.11
CA THR A 343 -21.28 41.27 -41.68
C THR A 343 -21.69 39.82 -41.96
N LEU A 344 -22.80 39.48 -41.30
CA LEU A 344 -23.88 38.55 -41.67
C LEU A 344 -24.45 38.79 -43.08
N PRO A 345 -25.27 37.85 -43.58
CA PRO A 345 -26.70 38.18 -43.66
C PRO A 345 -27.63 37.12 -43.05
N LEU A 346 -28.62 37.68 -42.35
CA LEU A 346 -29.92 37.15 -41.95
C LEU A 346 -30.82 37.08 -43.21
N GLU A 347 -31.74 36.12 -43.33
CA GLU A 347 -33.20 36.29 -43.20
C GLU A 347 -33.85 35.07 -43.89
N SER A 348 -35.05 34.58 -43.59
CA SER A 348 -36.10 34.90 -42.62
C SER A 348 -37.17 33.80 -42.79
N THR A 349 -37.92 33.44 -41.75
CA THR A 349 -39.38 33.67 -41.55
C THR A 349 -40.02 32.29 -41.31
N GLN A 350 -40.98 32.03 -40.42
CA GLN A 350 -41.88 32.87 -39.62
C GLN A 350 -42.56 31.97 -38.56
N ASN A 351 -42.80 32.52 -37.36
CA ASN A 351 -44.04 32.52 -36.55
C ASN A 351 -44.85 31.21 -36.34
N ASP A 352 -45.54 30.95 -35.22
CA ASP A 352 -45.86 31.72 -34.02
C ASP A 352 -46.55 30.77 -33.00
N ASN A 353 -46.48 31.18 -31.73
CA ASN A 353 -47.52 31.08 -30.70
C ASN A 353 -47.92 29.74 -30.01
N GLN A 354 -47.54 29.74 -28.72
CA GLN A 354 -48.42 29.79 -27.53
C GLN A 354 -48.80 28.52 -26.75
N SER A 355 -48.77 28.77 -25.43
CA SER A 355 -49.53 28.22 -24.28
C SER A 355 -49.11 26.93 -23.55
N LEU A 356 -48.66 27.17 -22.31
CA LEU A 356 -48.79 26.30 -21.11
C LEU A 356 -50.27 26.00 -20.77
N PRO A 357 -50.57 24.94 -19.98
CA PRO A 357 -50.68 25.07 -18.51
C PRO A 357 -50.11 23.86 -17.73
N SER A 358 -49.37 24.05 -16.63
CA SER A 358 -49.79 24.12 -15.20
C SER A 358 -50.20 22.80 -14.51
N SER A 359 -49.36 22.40 -13.55
CA SER A 359 -49.62 21.80 -12.21
C SER A 359 -50.85 20.92 -11.94
N HIS A 360 -50.64 19.78 -11.26
CA HIS A 360 -51.32 19.49 -9.98
C HIS A 360 -50.56 18.42 -9.16
N MET A 361 -50.55 18.64 -7.84
CA MET A 361 -50.02 17.76 -6.79
C MET A 361 -51.00 16.64 -6.42
N ALA A 362 -50.48 15.48 -5.99
CA ALA A 362 -50.99 14.70 -4.84
C ALA A 362 -50.05 13.52 -4.52
N SER A 363 -49.60 13.45 -3.26
CA SER A 363 -49.04 12.27 -2.59
C SER A 363 -50.18 11.39 -2.02
N PRO A 364 -49.92 10.42 -1.12
CA PRO A 364 -49.40 9.05 -1.29
C PRO A 364 -50.43 7.98 -0.80
N LEU A 365 -50.15 6.65 -0.91
CA LEU A 365 -50.69 5.53 -0.07
C LEU A 365 -50.11 4.17 -0.57
N PRO A 366 -50.12 3.06 0.20
CA PRO A 366 -48.90 2.30 0.55
C PRO A 366 -49.01 0.78 0.21
N PRO A 367 -48.26 -0.14 0.85
CA PRO A 367 -47.54 -1.22 0.17
C PRO A 367 -48.39 -2.47 -0.12
N GLY A 368 -48.19 -3.07 -1.28
CA GLY A 368 -48.71 -4.39 -1.62
C GLY A 368 -47.57 -5.40 -1.73
N ASP A 369 -47.46 -6.28 -0.73
CA ASP A 369 -46.65 -7.48 -0.80
C ASP A 369 -47.08 -8.36 -1.98
N CYS A 370 -46.14 -8.63 -2.89
CA CYS A 370 -46.22 -9.75 -3.81
C CYS A 370 -44.82 -10.34 -3.97
N SER A 371 -44.54 -11.34 -3.14
CA SER A 371 -43.53 -12.36 -3.38
C SER A 371 -43.78 -13.00 -4.75
N MET A 372 -42.85 -12.78 -5.68
CA MET A 372 -42.63 -13.71 -6.79
C MET A 372 -41.14 -14.03 -6.85
N GLU A 373 -40.81 -15.24 -6.40
CA GLU A 373 -39.61 -15.97 -6.80
C GLU A 373 -39.51 -15.95 -8.33
N LYS A 374 -38.61 -15.10 -8.84
CA LYS A 374 -38.19 -15.16 -10.24
C LYS A 374 -36.87 -15.91 -10.29
N THR A 375 -36.96 -17.16 -10.68
CA THR A 375 -35.87 -18.01 -11.17
C THR A 375 -35.04 -17.21 -12.18
N ILE A 376 -33.86 -16.75 -11.74
CA ILE A 376 -32.90 -16.06 -12.60
C ILE A 376 -32.26 -17.14 -13.48
N HIS A 377 -32.73 -17.24 -14.72
CA HIS A 377 -32.00 -17.92 -15.77
C HIS A 377 -30.66 -17.20 -15.99
N SER A 378 -29.57 -17.87 -15.63
CA SER A 378 -28.21 -17.43 -15.91
C SER A 378 -27.94 -17.47 -17.42
N SER A 379 -28.09 -16.34 -18.11
CA SER A 379 -27.60 -16.18 -19.47
C SER A 379 -26.21 -15.55 -19.47
N GLY A 380 -25.22 -16.33 -19.93
CA GLY A 380 -23.99 -15.83 -20.55
C GLY A 380 -22.90 -15.28 -19.63
N ARG A 381 -22.36 -16.08 -18.70
CA ARG A 381 -20.99 -15.84 -18.20
C ARG A 381 -19.99 -16.07 -19.36
N PRO A 382 -19.14 -15.10 -19.73
CA PRO A 382 -17.97 -15.38 -20.55
C PRO A 382 -17.12 -16.43 -19.83
N ARG A 383 -16.63 -17.46 -20.55
CA ARG A 383 -15.70 -18.46 -20.01
C ARG A 383 -14.36 -17.78 -19.68
N VAL A 384 -14.28 -17.15 -18.51
CA VAL A 384 -13.01 -17.02 -17.80
C VAL A 384 -12.61 -18.45 -17.43
N ASP A 385 -11.36 -18.83 -17.69
CA ASP A 385 -10.85 -20.16 -17.35
C ASP A 385 -11.18 -20.47 -15.88
N THR A 386 -12.07 -21.46 -15.68
CA THR A 386 -12.79 -21.65 -14.42
C THR A 386 -11.84 -21.97 -13.27
N GLU A 387 -10.67 -22.52 -13.58
CA GLU A 387 -9.65 -22.89 -12.61
C GLU A 387 -8.90 -21.67 -12.06
N ILE A 388 -8.51 -20.76 -12.95
CA ILE A 388 -7.76 -19.56 -12.57
C ILE A 388 -8.67 -18.57 -11.84
N ALA A 389 -9.91 -18.40 -12.33
CA ALA A 389 -10.92 -17.59 -11.66
C ALA A 389 -11.19 -18.09 -10.23
N ARG A 390 -11.34 -19.41 -10.06
CA ARG A 390 -11.53 -20.02 -8.75
C ARG A 390 -10.32 -19.83 -7.85
N SER A 391 -9.11 -20.05 -8.37
CA SER A 391 -7.87 -19.88 -7.60
C SER A 391 -7.65 -18.43 -7.16
N LEU A 392 -8.01 -17.47 -8.01
CA LEU A 392 -7.98 -16.04 -7.68
C LEU A 392 -9.03 -15.70 -6.62
N GLU A 393 -10.25 -16.21 -6.78
CA GLU A 393 -11.34 -15.99 -5.82
C GLU A 393 -10.98 -16.52 -4.43
N GLU A 394 -10.43 -17.73 -4.32
CA GLU A 394 -9.98 -18.29 -3.03
C GLU A 394 -8.88 -17.45 -2.38
N ARG A 395 -7.94 -16.89 -3.16
CA ARG A 395 -6.89 -16.01 -2.62
C ARG A 395 -7.46 -14.67 -2.14
N ILE A 396 -8.39 -14.09 -2.90
CA ILE A 396 -9.09 -12.86 -2.49
C ILE A 396 -9.95 -13.12 -1.25
N LYS A 397 -10.58 -14.30 -1.15
CA LYS A 397 -11.34 -14.73 0.02
C LYS A 397 -10.44 -14.84 1.26
N SER A 398 -9.28 -15.46 1.12
CA SER A 398 -8.25 -15.50 2.18
C SER A 398 -7.81 -14.09 2.60
N LEU A 399 -7.57 -13.19 1.64
CA LEU A 399 -7.28 -11.78 1.92
C LEU A 399 -8.41 -11.09 2.68
N ALA A 400 -9.66 -11.24 2.23
CA ALA A 400 -10.83 -10.68 2.91
C ALA A 400 -11.03 -11.27 4.31
N SER A 401 -10.65 -12.53 4.54
CA SER A 401 -10.69 -13.15 5.86
C SER A 401 -9.79 -12.43 6.86
N MET A 402 -8.59 -12.04 6.43
CA MET A 402 -7.70 -11.22 7.27
C MET A 402 -8.35 -9.87 7.59
N MET A 403 -9.00 -9.24 6.60
CA MET A 403 -9.59 -7.92 6.77
C MET A 403 -10.76 -7.87 7.77
N GLN A 404 -11.33 -9.01 8.21
CA GLN A 404 -12.34 -9.04 9.29
C GLN A 404 -11.80 -8.51 10.63
N PHE A 405 -10.49 -8.55 10.82
CA PHE A 405 -9.82 -8.14 12.05
C PHE A 405 -9.18 -6.75 11.96
N ALA A 406 -9.15 -6.14 10.77
CA ALA A 406 -8.48 -4.88 10.54
C ALA A 406 -9.33 -3.70 11.08
N PRO A 407 -8.89 -2.96 12.11
CA PRO A 407 -9.60 -1.76 12.56
C PRO A 407 -9.38 -0.59 11.62
N GLY A 408 -10.31 0.37 11.61
CA GLY A 408 -10.21 1.61 10.85
C GLY A 408 -10.90 1.55 9.49
N HIS A 409 -10.47 2.39 8.55
CA HIS A 409 -11.02 2.43 7.19
C HIS A 409 -10.47 1.28 6.34
N ALA A 410 -11.00 0.09 6.58
CA ALA A 410 -10.63 -1.12 5.86
C ALA A 410 -11.22 -1.14 4.45
N THR A 411 -10.40 -1.51 3.46
CA THR A 411 -10.83 -1.64 2.06
C THR A 411 -10.14 -2.81 1.39
N VAL A 412 -10.84 -3.49 0.49
CA VAL A 412 -10.22 -4.40 -0.48
C VAL A 412 -10.40 -3.82 -1.86
N ARG A 413 -9.29 -3.61 -2.57
CA ARG A 413 -9.28 -2.99 -3.90
C ARG A 413 -8.30 -3.69 -4.83
N LEU A 414 -8.57 -3.61 -6.12
CA LEU A 414 -7.70 -4.17 -7.16
C LEU A 414 -7.00 -3.02 -7.89
N LYS A 415 -5.68 -2.97 -7.83
CA LYS A 415 -4.82 -1.98 -8.50
C LYS A 415 -4.21 -2.59 -9.75
N PHE A 416 -4.15 -1.81 -10.83
CA PHE A 416 -3.32 -2.13 -11.99
C PHE A 416 -1.94 -1.51 -11.81
N GLY A 417 -0.91 -2.20 -12.28
CA GLY A 417 0.46 -1.73 -12.12
C GLY A 417 1.47 -2.69 -12.72
N ARG A 418 2.72 -2.61 -12.30
CA ARG A 418 3.80 -3.48 -12.79
C ARG A 418 4.57 -4.09 -11.65
N PHE A 419 4.69 -5.41 -11.63
CA PHE A 419 5.63 -6.09 -10.76
C PHE A 419 7.03 -6.10 -11.36
N TYR A 420 8.00 -5.88 -10.49
CA TYR A 420 9.41 -6.08 -10.83
C TYR A 420 10.17 -6.57 -9.61
N ILE A 421 11.21 -7.37 -9.85
CA ILE A 421 12.05 -7.95 -8.81
C ILE A 421 13.44 -7.35 -8.93
N VAL A 422 13.94 -6.80 -7.83
CA VAL A 422 15.29 -6.22 -7.74
C VAL A 422 16.26 -7.20 -7.07
N ASN A 423 17.57 -6.93 -7.16
CA ASN A 423 18.62 -7.80 -6.58
C ASN A 423 18.53 -9.27 -7.03
N PHE A 424 18.10 -9.49 -8.26
CA PHE A 424 17.91 -10.82 -8.80
C PHE A 424 19.22 -11.40 -9.35
N ALA A 425 19.46 -12.69 -9.15
CA ALA A 425 20.70 -13.34 -9.59
C ALA A 425 20.75 -13.44 -11.12
N ALA A 426 21.82 -12.94 -11.75
CA ALA A 426 21.91 -12.85 -13.21
C ALA A 426 21.83 -14.22 -13.92
N GLU A 427 22.33 -15.28 -13.29
CA GLU A 427 22.26 -16.67 -13.76
C GLU A 427 20.82 -17.21 -13.88
N GLN A 428 19.86 -16.56 -13.22
CA GLN A 428 18.46 -16.94 -13.23
C GLN A 428 17.65 -16.19 -14.30
N VAL A 429 18.28 -15.27 -15.04
CA VAL A 429 17.64 -14.40 -16.03
C VAL A 429 17.93 -14.92 -17.43
N ASP A 430 16.90 -14.95 -18.27
CA ASP A 430 17.05 -15.26 -19.69
C ASP A 430 17.69 -14.06 -20.41
N VAL A 431 18.98 -14.19 -20.72
CA VAL A 431 19.76 -13.15 -21.40
C VAL A 431 19.74 -13.28 -22.92
N THR A 432 18.92 -14.17 -23.49
CA THR A 432 18.86 -14.34 -24.95
C THR A 432 18.16 -13.16 -25.63
N SER A 433 18.94 -12.12 -25.94
CA SER A 433 18.59 -11.11 -26.93
C SER A 433 18.96 -11.64 -28.32
N ASP A 434 17.95 -11.91 -29.14
CA ASP A 434 18.00 -11.94 -30.62
C ASP A 434 18.92 -12.94 -31.34
N PHE A 435 19.79 -13.69 -30.66
CA PHE A 435 20.56 -14.74 -31.29
C PHE A 435 19.76 -16.05 -31.32
N ASN A 436 19.64 -16.65 -32.51
CA ASN A 436 19.21 -18.05 -32.73
C ASN A 436 20.20 -19.08 -32.11
N GLY A 437 20.80 -18.75 -30.96
CA GLY A 437 21.68 -19.64 -30.22
C GLY A 437 20.88 -20.71 -29.49
N PRO A 438 21.44 -21.91 -29.30
CA PRO A 438 20.73 -23.06 -28.74
C PRO A 438 20.45 -22.97 -27.22
N PHE A 439 20.75 -21.85 -26.55
CA PHE A 439 20.74 -21.71 -25.10
C PHE A 439 19.78 -20.59 -24.64
N SER A 440 18.47 -20.80 -24.69
CA SER A 440 17.48 -19.98 -23.97
C SER A 440 17.13 -20.64 -22.62
N GLY A 441 16.88 -19.85 -21.58
CA GLY A 441 16.57 -20.33 -20.24
C GLY A 441 17.26 -19.52 -19.12
N PRO A 442 17.05 -19.87 -17.84
CA PRO A 442 16.39 -21.09 -17.35
C PRO A 442 14.86 -21.02 -17.38
N PHE A 443 14.21 -22.10 -17.86
CA PHE A 443 12.76 -22.20 -17.92
C PHE A 443 12.16 -22.89 -16.68
N ARG A 444 11.18 -22.24 -16.06
CA ARG A 444 10.52 -22.71 -14.83
C ARG A 444 9.13 -23.23 -15.10
N ARG A 445 8.71 -24.22 -14.31
CA ARG A 445 7.31 -24.63 -14.22
C ARG A 445 6.57 -23.66 -13.29
N MET A 446 5.26 -23.53 -13.48
CA MET A 446 4.42 -22.63 -12.69
C MET A 446 4.54 -22.88 -11.18
N ALA A 447 4.46 -24.15 -10.74
CA ALA A 447 4.54 -24.50 -9.32
C ALA A 447 5.85 -24.02 -8.68
N ASN A 448 6.99 -24.38 -9.26
CA ASN A 448 8.30 -23.96 -8.77
C ASN A 448 8.44 -22.43 -8.73
N LEU A 449 7.95 -21.73 -9.76
CA LEU A 449 8.00 -20.28 -9.82
C LEU A 449 7.13 -19.64 -8.73
N LEU A 450 5.95 -20.20 -8.45
CA LEU A 450 5.10 -19.71 -7.35
C LEU A 450 5.77 -19.95 -5.99
N ASP A 451 6.38 -21.11 -5.77
CA ASP A 451 7.12 -21.39 -4.53
C ASP A 451 8.29 -20.39 -4.37
N ASP A 452 9.09 -20.18 -5.42
CA ASP A 452 10.19 -19.19 -5.43
C ASP A 452 9.69 -17.76 -5.10
N LEU A 453 8.50 -17.41 -5.60
CA LEU A 453 7.90 -16.08 -5.39
C LEU A 453 7.36 -15.91 -3.96
N GLU A 454 6.68 -16.90 -3.41
CA GLU A 454 6.17 -16.86 -2.02
C GLU A 454 7.34 -16.81 -1.03
N ASP A 455 8.43 -17.56 -1.26
CA ASP A 455 9.65 -17.48 -0.44
C ASP A 455 10.35 -16.11 -0.56
N ALA A 456 10.23 -15.46 -1.73
CA ALA A 456 10.80 -14.15 -1.96
C ALA A 456 9.93 -12.99 -1.44
N THR A 457 8.63 -13.16 -1.20
CA THR A 457 7.74 -12.08 -0.74
C THR A 457 8.27 -11.38 0.52
N PRO A 458 8.71 -12.10 1.57
CA PRO A 458 9.22 -11.47 2.80
C PRO A 458 10.57 -10.74 2.62
N SER A 459 11.32 -11.02 1.55
CA SER A 459 12.64 -10.42 1.33
C SER A 459 12.59 -8.93 1.02
N GLY A 460 11.41 -8.40 0.66
CA GLY A 460 11.28 -7.03 0.21
C GLY A 460 12.04 -6.75 -1.09
N HIS A 461 12.28 -7.75 -1.95
CA HIS A 461 12.85 -7.56 -3.29
C HIS A 461 11.80 -7.41 -4.39
N LEU A 462 10.57 -7.87 -4.15
CA LEU A 462 9.46 -7.64 -5.05
C LEU A 462 8.90 -6.23 -4.86
N ARG A 463 8.64 -5.55 -5.97
CA ARG A 463 8.13 -4.18 -6.02
C ARG A 463 6.90 -4.11 -6.90
N PHE A 464 6.05 -3.12 -6.65
CA PHE A 464 4.86 -2.86 -7.45
C PHE A 464 4.74 -1.36 -7.73
N SER A 465 4.71 -1.00 -9.01
CA SER A 465 4.46 0.37 -9.46
C SER A 465 3.00 0.53 -9.88
N THR A 466 2.26 1.43 -9.23
CA THR A 466 0.86 1.77 -9.56
C THR A 466 0.74 2.80 -10.70
N VAL A 467 1.86 3.41 -11.08
CA VAL A 467 1.87 4.49 -12.07
C VAL A 467 1.72 3.89 -13.48
N LEU A 468 0.54 4.05 -14.08
CA LEU A 468 0.25 3.55 -15.42
C LEU A 468 0.69 4.55 -16.49
N SER A 469 0.44 5.84 -16.28
CA SER A 469 0.76 6.87 -17.26
C SER A 469 1.00 8.24 -16.63
N THR A 470 1.61 9.15 -17.39
CA THR A 470 1.74 10.57 -17.06
C THR A 470 0.98 11.49 -18.02
N ILE A 471 0.16 10.94 -18.92
CA ILE A 471 -0.55 11.71 -19.96
C ILE A 471 -2.05 11.44 -19.97
N GLY A 472 -2.85 12.48 -20.28
CA GLY A 472 -4.31 12.40 -20.34
C GLY A 472 -4.90 11.42 -21.35
N PRO A 473 -4.37 11.29 -22.58
CA PRO A 473 -4.91 10.36 -23.57
C PRO A 473 -4.88 8.88 -23.14
N ASP A 474 -3.88 8.50 -22.34
CA ASP A 474 -3.83 7.16 -21.77
C ASP A 474 -4.95 6.94 -20.75
N ALA A 475 -5.31 7.96 -19.97
CA ALA A 475 -6.45 7.89 -19.05
C ALA A 475 -7.78 7.72 -19.80
N ASP A 476 -7.95 8.39 -20.93
CA ASP A 476 -9.10 8.18 -21.83
C ASP A 476 -9.17 6.74 -22.37
N ALA A 477 -8.00 6.17 -22.71
CA ALA A 477 -7.87 4.80 -23.19
C ALA A 477 -8.11 3.76 -22.08
N ILE A 478 -7.62 3.98 -20.85
CA ILE A 478 -7.88 3.14 -19.67
C ILE A 478 -9.39 3.02 -19.42
N ALA A 479 -10.11 4.13 -19.49
CA ALA A 479 -11.57 4.15 -19.32
C ALA A 479 -12.33 3.54 -20.50
N GLY A 480 -11.65 3.13 -21.58
CA GLY A 480 -12.28 2.51 -22.74
C GLY A 480 -13.23 3.44 -23.50
N THR A 481 -13.05 4.76 -23.40
CA THR A 481 -13.97 5.78 -23.96
C THR A 481 -14.16 5.70 -25.47
N SER A 482 -13.25 5.01 -26.18
CA SER A 482 -13.27 4.82 -27.63
C SER A 482 -13.87 3.47 -28.07
N THR A 483 -14.38 2.65 -27.13
CA THR A 483 -14.93 1.33 -27.45
C THR A 483 -16.39 1.41 -27.93
N PRO A 484 -16.82 0.59 -28.93
CA PRO A 484 -18.18 0.63 -29.47
C PRO A 484 -19.27 0.26 -28.45
N ILE A 485 -18.95 -0.58 -27.47
CA ILE A 485 -19.84 -1.00 -26.39
C ILE A 485 -19.19 -0.58 -25.08
N PRO A 486 -19.67 0.49 -24.43
CA PRO A 486 -19.05 1.01 -23.23
C PRO A 486 -19.23 0.02 -22.07
N MET A 487 -18.11 -0.47 -21.55
CA MET A 487 -18.05 -1.31 -20.35
C MET A 487 -18.41 -0.52 -19.06
N TRP A 488 -18.38 0.81 -19.17
CA TRP A 488 -18.41 1.76 -18.07
C TRP A 488 -19.47 2.83 -18.34
N THR A 489 -20.21 3.24 -17.30
CA THR A 489 -21.15 4.36 -17.37
C THR A 489 -20.40 5.70 -17.41
N LYS A 490 -21.12 6.80 -17.63
CA LYS A 490 -20.54 8.14 -17.44
C LYS A 490 -19.98 8.25 -16.00
N PRO A 491 -18.78 8.80 -15.81
CA PRO A 491 -18.16 8.85 -14.50
C PRO A 491 -18.77 9.93 -13.60
N VAL A 492 -18.76 9.66 -12.31
CA VAL A 492 -18.85 10.69 -11.26
C VAL A 492 -17.44 11.25 -11.04
N ILE A 493 -17.32 12.57 -11.03
CA ILE A 493 -16.05 13.26 -10.84
C ILE A 493 -15.98 13.73 -9.39
N GLU A 494 -14.87 13.43 -8.73
CA GLU A 494 -14.57 13.93 -7.40
C GLU A 494 -13.15 14.51 -7.38
N ILE A 495 -13.00 15.70 -6.82
CA ILE A 495 -11.71 16.36 -6.67
C ILE A 495 -11.38 16.46 -5.19
N ILE A 496 -10.26 15.87 -4.80
CA ILE A 496 -9.82 15.76 -3.41
C ILE A 496 -8.49 16.52 -3.26
N LEU A 497 -8.44 17.49 -2.36
CA LEU A 497 -7.19 18.10 -1.90
C LEU A 497 -6.68 17.27 -0.73
N ARG A 498 -5.57 16.56 -0.93
CA ARG A 498 -4.92 15.76 0.11
C ARG A 498 -3.77 16.54 0.72
N VAL A 499 -3.93 16.94 1.97
CA VAL A 499 -2.90 17.63 2.76
C VAL A 499 -2.21 16.61 3.66
N THR A 500 -0.89 16.47 3.51
CA THR A 500 -0.06 15.61 4.36
C THR A 500 0.45 16.44 5.53
N CYS A 501 0.09 16.02 6.73
CA CYS A 501 0.40 16.70 7.98
C CYS A 501 1.28 15.80 8.86
N ASN A 502 2.12 16.42 9.68
CA ASN A 502 2.85 15.76 10.75
C ASN A 502 2.51 16.39 12.10
N PHE A 503 2.30 15.57 13.12
CA PHE A 503 2.12 16.00 14.50
C PHE A 503 2.82 15.02 15.45
N LYS A 504 3.71 15.53 16.31
CA LYS A 504 4.52 14.73 17.24
C LYS A 504 5.29 13.57 16.57
N GLY A 505 5.67 13.72 15.29
CA GLY A 505 6.36 12.68 14.52
C GLY A 505 5.42 11.68 13.83
N GLU A 506 4.11 11.76 14.05
CA GLU A 506 3.12 10.94 13.36
C GLU A 506 2.56 11.67 12.13
N THR A 507 2.58 10.99 10.99
CA THR A 507 1.97 11.50 9.75
C THR A 507 0.48 11.19 9.72
N PHE A 508 -0.32 12.16 9.29
CA PHE A 508 -1.74 11.98 8.99
C PHE A 508 -2.15 12.81 7.77
N PHE A 509 -3.34 12.53 7.23
CA PHE A 509 -3.87 13.17 6.04
C PHE A 509 -5.17 13.89 6.35
N VAL A 510 -5.30 15.12 5.84
CA VAL A 510 -6.57 15.83 5.75
C VAL A 510 -7.01 15.78 4.29
N GLU A 511 -8.06 15.02 4.01
CA GLU A 511 -8.64 14.92 2.66
C GLU A 511 -9.85 15.85 2.58
N ILE A 512 -9.80 16.82 1.67
CA ILE A 512 -10.80 17.88 1.53
C ILE A 512 -11.48 17.75 0.17
N ASN A 513 -12.79 17.61 0.15
CA ASN A 513 -13.55 17.66 -1.10
C ASN A 513 -13.51 19.09 -1.65
N ALA A 514 -13.03 19.29 -2.88
CA ALA A 514 -12.83 20.63 -3.44
C ALA A 514 -14.14 21.35 -3.81
N ASP A 515 -15.27 20.62 -3.90
CA ASP A 515 -16.58 21.18 -4.22
C ASP A 515 -17.40 21.53 -2.97
N THR A 516 -17.32 20.72 -1.92
CA THR A 516 -18.11 20.92 -0.69
C THR A 516 -17.30 21.50 0.47
N PHE A 517 -15.97 21.35 0.43
CA PHE A 517 -15.05 21.62 1.53
C PHE A 517 -15.29 20.79 2.79
N ASP A 518 -16.05 19.70 2.67
CA ASP A 518 -16.08 18.65 3.69
C ASP A 518 -14.70 17.99 3.76
N TYR A 519 -14.33 17.53 4.95
CA TYR A 519 -13.04 16.91 5.16
C TYR A 519 -13.11 15.68 6.05
N THR A 520 -12.12 14.81 5.89
CA THR A 520 -11.84 13.69 6.80
C THR A 520 -10.39 13.71 7.22
N CYS A 521 -10.12 13.19 8.42
CA CYS A 521 -8.80 13.01 8.97
C CYS A 521 -8.49 11.51 9.06
N GLN A 522 -7.40 11.08 8.43
CA GLN A 522 -7.03 9.68 8.38
C GLN A 522 -5.54 9.48 8.62
N GLY A 523 -5.19 8.34 9.23
CA GLY A 523 -3.80 7.92 9.31
C GLY A 523 -3.25 7.47 7.94
N PRO A 524 -1.98 7.07 7.86
CA PRO A 524 -1.43 6.46 6.66
C PRO A 524 -2.19 5.21 6.25
N VAL A 525 -2.37 5.05 4.94
CA VAL A 525 -2.92 3.82 4.37
C VAL A 525 -1.84 2.76 4.44
N ILE A 526 -2.12 1.69 5.17
CA ILE A 526 -1.22 0.56 5.41
C ILE A 526 -1.79 -0.65 4.68
N GLU A 527 -0.97 -1.30 3.87
CA GLU A 527 -1.31 -2.58 3.24
C GLU A 527 -1.10 -3.71 4.26
N LEU A 528 -2.17 -4.43 4.57
CA LEU A 528 -2.16 -5.54 5.54
C LEU A 528 -1.93 -6.91 4.89
N GLY A 529 -2.21 -6.99 3.59
CA GLY A 529 -2.03 -8.20 2.77
C GLY A 529 -2.35 -7.93 1.32
N SER A 530 -1.90 -8.82 0.43
CA SER A 530 -2.19 -8.70 -1.00
C SER A 530 -2.11 -10.00 -1.79
N VAL A 531 -2.91 -10.06 -2.85
CA VAL A 531 -2.86 -11.08 -3.90
C VAL A 531 -2.23 -10.46 -5.15
N LEU A 532 -1.08 -10.97 -5.53
CA LEU A 532 -0.23 -10.54 -6.64
C LEU A 532 -0.49 -11.44 -7.84
N VAL A 533 -1.18 -10.90 -8.84
CA VAL A 533 -1.53 -11.61 -10.07
C VAL A 533 -0.58 -11.16 -11.17
N HIS A 534 0.41 -12.02 -11.44
CA HIS A 534 1.38 -11.83 -12.51
C HIS A 534 0.72 -12.16 -13.85
N CYS A 535 0.92 -11.30 -14.85
CA CYS A 535 0.32 -11.41 -16.18
C CYS A 535 1.42 -11.49 -17.24
N PRO A 536 2.12 -12.63 -17.40
CA PRO A 536 3.40 -12.70 -18.12
C PRO A 536 3.32 -12.49 -19.64
N GLN A 537 2.11 -12.33 -20.19
CA GLN A 537 1.84 -11.94 -21.58
C GLN A 537 1.73 -10.42 -21.77
N HIS A 538 1.49 -9.66 -20.70
CA HIS A 538 1.19 -8.22 -20.72
C HIS A 538 2.31 -7.41 -20.07
N PRO A 539 2.43 -6.10 -20.33
CA PRO A 539 3.40 -5.22 -19.67
C PRO A 539 2.93 -4.75 -18.28
N TRP A 540 1.72 -5.14 -17.89
CA TRP A 540 1.04 -4.77 -16.66
C TRP A 540 0.55 -6.03 -15.94
N ASP A 541 0.44 -5.90 -14.63
CA ASP A 541 0.02 -6.91 -13.67
C ASP A 541 -1.12 -6.35 -12.81
N ILE A 542 -1.69 -7.23 -11.99
CA ILE A 542 -2.80 -6.91 -11.10
C ILE A 542 -2.39 -7.18 -9.65
N LYS A 543 -2.75 -6.26 -8.75
CA LYS A 543 -2.59 -6.43 -7.31
C LYS A 543 -3.93 -6.22 -6.60
N VAL A 544 -4.45 -7.24 -5.92
CA VAL A 544 -5.55 -7.06 -4.97
C VAL A 544 -4.94 -6.79 -3.61
N CYS A 545 -5.27 -5.68 -2.96
CA CYS A 545 -4.72 -5.32 -1.66
C CYS A 545 -5.85 -5.12 -0.64
N GLY A 546 -5.59 -5.58 0.58
CA GLY A 546 -6.34 -5.25 1.78
C GLY A 546 -5.62 -4.12 2.47
N ASP A 547 -6.19 -2.92 2.39
CA ASP A 547 -5.62 -1.70 2.94
C ASP A 547 -6.45 -1.26 4.16
N SER A 548 -5.81 -0.72 5.20
CA SER A 548 -6.50 -0.03 6.29
C SER A 548 -5.79 1.26 6.68
N SER A 549 -6.55 2.24 7.17
CA SER A 549 -6.03 3.46 7.79
C SER A 549 -6.74 3.76 9.10
N LYS A 550 -6.04 4.40 10.05
CA LYS A 550 -6.65 4.85 11.30
C LYS A 550 -7.75 5.88 11.01
N ASN A 551 -8.93 5.69 11.59
CA ASN A 551 -10.03 6.65 11.52
C ASN A 551 -9.80 7.80 12.53
N LEU A 552 -9.05 8.82 12.13
CA LEU A 552 -8.71 9.95 12.99
C LEU A 552 -9.86 10.96 13.13
N ASP A 553 -10.97 10.79 12.40
CA ASP A 553 -12.20 11.55 12.64
C ASP A 553 -12.80 11.27 14.03
N MET A 554 -12.43 10.16 14.68
CA MET A 554 -12.80 9.88 16.06
C MET A 554 -11.98 10.67 17.09
N SER A 555 -10.81 11.20 16.69
CA SER A 555 -9.95 11.98 17.56
C SER A 555 -10.34 13.46 17.57
N VAL A 556 -10.75 13.98 18.74
CA VAL A 556 -11.15 15.38 18.90
C VAL A 556 -10.04 16.35 18.46
N LEU A 557 -8.78 16.02 18.76
CA LEU A 557 -7.63 16.85 18.38
C LEU A 557 -7.42 16.88 16.86
N HIS A 558 -7.43 15.72 16.20
CA HIS A 558 -7.25 15.65 14.75
C HIS A 558 -8.38 16.32 14.00
N ARG A 559 -9.63 16.22 14.47
CA ARG A 559 -10.74 17.01 13.93
C ARG A 559 -10.48 18.51 14.01
N VAL A 560 -9.95 19.01 15.14
CA VAL A 560 -9.58 20.43 15.26
C VAL A 560 -8.47 20.81 14.29
N PHE A 561 -7.48 19.94 14.07
CA PHE A 561 -6.47 20.16 13.02
C PHE A 561 -7.09 20.18 11.63
N GLY A 562 -7.97 19.25 11.28
CA GLY A 562 -8.70 19.27 10.01
C GLY A 562 -9.48 20.57 9.81
N GLN A 563 -10.17 21.06 10.85
CA GLN A 563 -10.84 22.37 10.82
C GLN A 563 -9.87 23.53 10.58
N ILE A 564 -8.71 23.53 11.23
CA ILE A 564 -7.67 24.56 11.02
C ILE A 564 -7.24 24.56 9.55
N ILE A 565 -6.91 23.40 9.00
CA ILE A 565 -6.45 23.25 7.62
C ILE A 565 -7.52 23.73 6.65
N VAL A 566 -8.76 23.22 6.75
CA VAL A 566 -9.88 23.59 5.86
C VAL A 566 -10.27 25.06 6.00
N ASN A 567 -10.29 25.61 7.22
CA ASN A 567 -10.65 27.02 7.41
C ASN A 567 -9.55 27.97 6.92
N SER A 568 -8.28 27.57 7.03
CA SER A 568 -7.15 28.35 6.53
C SER A 568 -6.98 28.27 5.01
N LEU A 569 -7.59 27.27 4.36
CA LEU A 569 -7.47 27.03 2.93
C LEU A 569 -7.97 28.22 2.12
N HIS A 570 -7.06 28.79 1.33
CA HIS A 570 -7.34 29.79 0.30
C HIS A 570 -7.11 29.19 -1.07
N ILE A 571 -8.10 29.27 -1.96
CA ILE A 571 -8.01 28.76 -3.33
C ILE A 571 -8.10 29.94 -4.30
N ASN A 572 -7.04 30.13 -5.09
CA ASN A 572 -7.00 31.08 -6.20
C ASN A 572 -7.19 30.34 -7.53
N PRO A 573 -8.45 30.17 -8.02
CA PRO A 573 -8.70 29.46 -9.27
C PRO A 573 -8.25 30.27 -10.48
N VAL A 574 -7.85 29.57 -11.53
CA VAL A 574 -7.65 30.12 -12.89
C VAL A 574 -8.50 29.36 -13.90
N PRO A 575 -8.79 29.95 -15.08
CA PRO A 575 -9.69 29.35 -16.07
C PRO A 575 -9.40 27.88 -16.45
N ASN A 576 -8.16 27.40 -16.26
CA ASN A 576 -7.72 26.05 -16.58
C ASN A 576 -7.03 25.30 -15.42
N GLY A 577 -7.33 25.64 -14.15
CA GLY A 577 -6.78 24.93 -13.00
C GLY A 577 -6.70 25.75 -11.72
N ILE A 578 -5.77 25.38 -10.83
CA ILE A 578 -5.41 26.17 -9.65
C ILE A 578 -4.02 26.78 -9.88
N THR A 579 -3.87 28.08 -9.63
CA THR A 579 -2.54 28.72 -9.69
C THR A 579 -1.77 28.44 -8.42
N ALA A 580 -2.43 28.63 -7.28
CA ALA A 580 -1.88 28.36 -5.98
C ALA A 580 -2.98 28.07 -4.95
N LEU A 581 -2.61 27.25 -3.96
CA LEU A 581 -3.34 27.05 -2.71
C LEU A 581 -2.55 27.70 -1.60
N GLU A 582 -3.20 28.26 -0.60
CA GLU A 582 -2.53 28.73 0.62
C GLU A 582 -3.14 28.07 1.83
N LEU A 583 -2.28 27.63 2.74
CA LEU A 583 -2.65 26.91 3.96
C LEU A 583 -1.82 27.44 5.12
N THR A 584 -2.41 27.42 6.32
CA THR A 584 -1.72 27.84 7.54
C THR A 584 -1.53 26.64 8.46
N ALA A 585 -0.31 26.44 8.95
CA ALA A 585 0.03 25.46 9.97
C ALA A 585 0.78 26.14 11.10
N ASN A 586 0.57 25.71 12.35
CA ASN A 586 1.24 26.32 13.49
C ASN A 586 2.29 25.36 14.05
N GLU A 587 3.54 25.56 13.65
CA GLU A 587 4.67 24.74 14.10
C GLU A 587 4.88 24.82 15.62
N LYS A 588 4.45 25.92 16.28
CA LYS A 588 4.51 26.03 17.75
C LYS A 588 3.58 25.04 18.45
N LEU A 589 2.49 24.64 17.79
CA LEU A 589 1.60 23.57 18.26
C LEU A 589 2.10 22.19 17.81
N GLY A 590 3.24 22.09 17.12
CA GLY A 590 3.77 20.86 16.56
C GLY A 590 3.06 20.37 15.29
N LEU A 591 2.15 21.17 14.71
CA LEU A 591 1.46 20.84 13.46
C LEU A 591 2.23 21.38 12.26
N VAL A 592 2.69 20.48 11.39
CA VAL A 592 3.46 20.81 10.18
C VAL A 592 2.73 20.28 8.94
N ILE A 593 2.68 21.06 7.86
CA ILE A 593 2.24 20.57 6.54
C ILE A 593 3.47 20.19 5.72
N GLU A 594 3.59 18.90 5.43
CA GLU A 594 4.73 18.32 4.69
C GLU A 594 4.50 18.32 3.18
N GLY A 595 3.24 18.22 2.74
CA GLY A 595 2.92 18.12 1.33
C GLY A 595 1.46 18.38 1.02
N VAL A 596 1.19 18.79 -0.21
CA VAL A 596 -0.16 18.98 -0.74
C VAL A 596 -0.24 18.35 -2.12
N ALA A 597 -1.30 17.58 -2.36
CA ALA A 597 -1.61 16.99 -3.65
C ALA A 597 -3.07 17.25 -4.03
N ILE A 598 -3.31 17.38 -5.33
CA ILE A 598 -4.65 17.44 -5.91
C ILE A 598 -4.91 16.09 -6.58
N CYS A 599 -5.95 15.40 -6.13
CA CYS A 599 -6.38 14.11 -6.68
C CYS A 599 -7.69 14.32 -7.44
N HIS A 600 -7.67 14.12 -8.75
CA HIS A 600 -8.88 14.08 -9.57
C HIS A 600 -9.28 12.63 -9.76
N VAL A 601 -10.48 12.26 -9.34
CA VAL A 601 -11.01 10.90 -9.40
C VAL A 601 -12.16 10.87 -10.38
N ALA A 602 -12.05 10.05 -11.42
CA ALA A 602 -13.17 9.70 -12.29
C ALA A 602 -13.65 8.29 -11.88
N LYS A 603 -14.80 8.19 -11.22
CA LYS A 603 -15.40 6.93 -10.78
C LYS A 603 -16.47 6.49 -11.77
N TYR A 604 -16.21 5.41 -12.48
CA TYR A 604 -17.08 4.78 -13.46
C TYR A 604 -17.74 3.56 -12.85
N SER A 605 -19.04 3.37 -13.05
CA SER A 605 -19.71 2.13 -12.67
C SER A 605 -19.80 1.19 -13.86
N SER A 606 -19.66 -0.11 -13.64
CA SER A 606 -19.74 -1.08 -14.74
C SER A 606 -21.18 -1.21 -15.25
N THR A 607 -21.33 -1.33 -16.57
CA THR A 607 -22.61 -1.63 -17.22
C THR A 607 -22.96 -3.11 -17.17
N ASN A 608 -21.96 -3.97 -17.00
CA ASN A 608 -22.09 -5.43 -17.16
C ASN A 608 -21.81 -6.21 -15.87
N THR A 609 -21.20 -5.59 -14.86
CA THR A 609 -20.82 -6.25 -13.61
C THR A 609 -21.37 -5.44 -12.43
N MET A 610 -22.35 -5.99 -11.73
CA MET A 610 -22.97 -5.31 -10.60
C MET A 610 -21.92 -4.90 -9.55
N ASP A 611 -22.13 -3.73 -8.94
CA ASP A 611 -21.32 -3.14 -7.88
C ASP A 611 -19.85 -2.83 -8.22
N SER A 612 -19.36 -3.19 -9.41
CA SER A 612 -17.99 -2.91 -9.84
C SER A 612 -17.82 -1.46 -10.27
N ASN A 613 -16.78 -0.79 -9.77
CA ASN A 613 -16.41 0.54 -10.18
C ASN A 613 -14.94 0.63 -10.57
N LEU A 614 -14.67 1.24 -11.71
CA LEU A 614 -13.34 1.65 -12.12
C LEU A 614 -13.11 3.09 -11.67
N SER A 615 -12.02 3.33 -10.95
CA SER A 615 -11.53 4.67 -10.64
C SER A 615 -10.26 4.93 -11.42
N VAL A 616 -10.26 5.99 -12.23
CA VAL A 616 -9.05 6.54 -12.85
C VAL A 616 -8.68 7.80 -12.08
N VAL A 617 -7.52 7.78 -11.44
CA VAL A 617 -7.08 8.84 -10.53
C VAL A 617 -5.88 9.56 -11.10
N MET A 618 -6.01 10.87 -11.29
CA MET A 618 -4.88 11.75 -11.57
C MET A 618 -4.42 12.38 -10.27
N THR A 619 -3.18 12.12 -9.87
CA THR A 619 -2.58 12.79 -8.72
C THR A 619 -1.58 13.83 -9.22
N GLN A 620 -1.73 15.07 -8.74
CA GLN A 620 -0.81 16.17 -9.02
C GLN A 620 -0.22 16.68 -7.71
N LYS A 621 1.09 16.47 -7.51
CA LYS A 621 1.82 16.99 -6.35
C LYS A 621 2.10 18.48 -6.53
N LEU A 622 1.89 19.26 -5.47
CA LEU A 622 2.21 20.68 -5.43
C LEU A 622 3.57 20.91 -4.78
N SER A 623 4.18 22.03 -5.13
CA SER A 623 5.47 22.47 -4.62
C SER A 623 5.24 23.54 -3.54
N PRO A 624 5.91 23.45 -2.39
CA PRO A 624 5.89 24.52 -1.42
C PRO A 624 6.58 25.77 -1.98
N GLY A 625 5.98 26.93 -1.76
CA GLY A 625 6.58 28.24 -1.94
C GLY A 625 7.06 28.82 -0.61
N ASP A 626 7.31 30.13 -0.61
CA ASP A 626 7.76 30.84 0.59
C ASP A 626 6.70 30.80 1.70
N THR A 627 7.17 30.78 2.94
CA THR A 627 6.32 30.85 4.14
C THR A 627 6.32 32.28 4.68
N ARG A 628 5.13 32.85 4.93
CA ARG A 628 4.94 34.17 5.57
C ARG A 628 3.86 34.05 6.63
N ASP A 629 4.14 34.49 7.86
CA ASP A 629 3.19 34.45 8.98
C ASP A 629 2.51 33.08 9.19
N ASN A 630 3.30 32.01 9.14
CA ASN A 630 2.84 30.61 9.22
C ASN A 630 1.92 30.14 8.07
N ARG A 631 1.70 30.99 7.07
CA ARG A 631 0.97 30.70 5.84
C ARG A 631 1.96 30.32 4.74
N ARG A 632 1.70 29.21 4.08
CA ARG A 632 2.55 28.70 2.99
C ARG A 632 1.72 28.56 1.72
N GLN A 633 2.30 29.04 0.62
CA GLN A 633 1.72 28.88 -0.71
C GLN A 633 2.16 27.55 -1.33
N TRP A 634 1.27 26.90 -2.08
CA TRP A 634 1.50 25.63 -2.77
C TRP A 634 1.08 25.76 -4.22
N SER A 635 1.99 25.49 -5.16
CA SER A 635 1.75 25.71 -6.59
C SER A 635 2.28 24.58 -7.46
N VAL A 636 1.73 24.48 -8.67
CA VAL A 636 2.19 23.50 -9.66
C VAL A 636 3.65 23.79 -10.04
N PHE A 637 4.47 22.75 -10.04
CA PHE A 637 5.91 22.83 -10.30
C PHE A 637 6.21 23.48 -11.67
N LYS A 638 7.15 24.44 -11.71
CA LYS A 638 7.53 25.16 -12.94
C LYS A 638 8.75 24.58 -13.67
N ARG A 639 9.62 23.80 -13.02
CA ARG A 639 10.83 23.21 -13.61
C ARG A 639 10.70 21.70 -13.83
N GLN A 640 11.11 21.23 -15.01
CA GLN A 640 11.27 19.81 -15.34
C GLN A 640 12.73 19.41 -15.12
N GLY A 641 12.97 18.26 -14.50
CA GLY A 641 14.33 17.76 -14.25
C GLY A 641 14.45 16.63 -13.23
N ASP A 642 13.39 16.33 -12.47
CA ASP A 642 13.41 15.22 -11.51
C ASP A 642 12.96 13.91 -12.16
N TYR A 643 13.57 12.79 -11.75
CA TYR A 643 13.16 11.41 -12.06
C TYR A 643 11.75 11.04 -11.53
N ASN A 644 11.00 11.97 -10.94
CA ASN A 644 9.73 11.70 -10.27
C ASN A 644 8.58 12.43 -10.99
N PRO A 645 7.55 11.71 -11.46
CA PRO A 645 6.40 12.34 -12.09
C PRO A 645 5.70 13.25 -11.07
N LYS A 646 5.54 14.53 -11.43
CA LYS A 646 4.78 15.49 -10.60
C LYS A 646 3.27 15.33 -10.80
N MET A 647 2.87 14.73 -11.90
CA MET A 647 1.50 14.34 -12.21
C MET A 647 1.51 12.95 -12.85
N TRP A 648 0.62 12.09 -12.40
CA TRP A 648 0.50 10.73 -12.91
C TRP A 648 -0.93 10.20 -12.78
N PHE A 649 -1.19 9.12 -13.49
CA PHE A 649 -2.45 8.40 -13.52
C PHE A 649 -2.29 6.99 -12.95
N GLU A 650 -3.23 6.63 -12.10
CA GLU A 650 -3.41 5.29 -11.54
C GLU A 650 -4.82 4.82 -11.87
N ALA A 651 -5.02 3.50 -11.88
CA ALA A 651 -6.34 2.92 -12.01
C ALA A 651 -6.54 1.78 -11.01
N TYR A 652 -7.73 1.73 -10.42
CA TYR A 652 -8.12 0.65 -9.53
C TYR A 652 -9.60 0.33 -9.65
N LEU A 653 -9.97 -0.90 -9.28
CA LEU A 653 -11.33 -1.40 -9.21
C LEU A 653 -11.75 -1.59 -7.75
N THR A 654 -12.96 -1.16 -7.43
CA THR A 654 -13.61 -1.39 -6.13
C THR A 654 -15.02 -1.94 -6.31
N SER A 655 -15.58 -2.44 -5.21
CA SER A 655 -16.97 -2.90 -5.15
C SER A 655 -17.74 -1.99 -4.19
N SER A 656 -18.75 -1.25 -4.69
CA SER A 656 -19.56 -0.34 -3.85
C SER A 656 -20.17 -1.05 -2.65
N ARG A 657 -20.63 -2.29 -2.86
CA ARG A 657 -21.27 -3.10 -1.82
C ARG A 657 -20.27 -3.61 -0.80
N MET A 658 -19.09 -4.02 -1.24
CA MET A 658 -18.02 -4.44 -0.33
C MET A 658 -17.48 -3.27 0.50
N GLU A 659 -17.28 -2.09 -0.10
CA GLU A 659 -16.91 -0.85 0.60
C GLU A 659 -17.92 -0.55 1.72
N LYS A 660 -19.22 -0.66 1.44
CA LYS A 660 -20.28 -0.42 2.42
C LYS A 660 -20.25 -1.43 3.58
N ILE A 661 -19.99 -2.71 3.30
CA ILE A 661 -19.90 -3.75 4.34
C ILE A 661 -18.67 -3.52 5.22
N MET A 662 -17.52 -3.22 4.62
CA MET A 662 -16.26 -2.99 5.33
C MET A 662 -16.24 -1.68 6.14
N GLN A 663 -17.22 -0.79 5.96
CA GLN A 663 -17.39 0.39 6.82
C GLN A 663 -17.56 0.02 8.30
N GLU A 664 -18.06 -1.18 8.61
CA GLU A 664 -18.15 -1.71 9.99
C GLU A 664 -16.79 -1.67 10.71
N ASN A 665 -15.71 -1.92 9.98
CA ASN A 665 -14.34 -1.93 10.51
C ASN A 665 -13.91 -0.60 11.14
N SER A 666 -14.52 0.51 10.73
CA SER A 666 -14.19 1.84 11.24
C SER A 666 -14.48 2.01 12.74
N GLY A 667 -15.34 1.16 13.30
CA GLY A 667 -15.66 1.11 14.73
C GLY A 667 -15.01 -0.05 15.49
N LEU A 668 -14.21 -0.89 14.83
CA LEU A 668 -13.56 -2.02 15.50
C LEU A 668 -12.42 -1.54 16.39
N SER A 669 -12.34 -2.13 17.59
CA SER A 669 -11.15 -2.06 18.43
C SER A 669 -10.15 -3.15 18.03
N ILE A 670 -8.89 -2.99 18.44
CA ILE A 670 -7.86 -4.01 18.26
C ILE A 670 -8.32 -5.30 18.96
N GLY A 671 -8.16 -6.45 18.30
CA GLY A 671 -8.69 -7.73 18.79
C GLY A 671 -10.19 -7.93 18.59
N GLY A 672 -10.89 -6.94 18.01
CA GLY A 672 -12.26 -7.09 17.54
C GLY A 672 -12.34 -7.89 16.23
N ARG A 673 -13.56 -8.30 15.89
CA ARG A 673 -13.90 -8.98 14.63
C ARG A 673 -15.19 -8.40 14.08
N SER A 674 -15.25 -8.17 12.78
CA SER A 674 -16.48 -7.75 12.10
C SER A 674 -17.56 -8.83 12.11
N SER A 675 -18.81 -8.40 11.93
CA SER A 675 -19.97 -9.27 11.78
C SER A 675 -20.05 -9.96 10.42
N TRP A 676 -19.45 -9.36 9.38
CA TRP A 676 -19.38 -9.96 8.05
C TRP A 676 -18.29 -11.03 7.97
N SER A 677 -18.50 -12.04 7.12
CA SER A 677 -17.52 -13.09 6.82
C SER A 677 -17.10 -13.10 5.34
N SER A 678 -15.92 -13.68 5.05
CA SER A 678 -15.44 -13.81 3.67
C SER A 678 -16.33 -14.73 2.82
N GLU A 679 -16.96 -15.71 3.46
CA GLU A 679 -17.95 -16.63 2.91
C GLU A 679 -19.20 -15.89 2.44
N ASP A 680 -19.68 -14.93 3.23
CA ASP A 680 -20.82 -14.09 2.87
C ASP A 680 -20.49 -13.22 1.66
N LEU A 681 -19.28 -12.66 1.60
CA LEU A 681 -18.84 -11.83 0.47
C LEU A 681 -18.71 -12.66 -0.82
N SER A 682 -18.17 -13.89 -0.73
CA SER A 682 -18.05 -14.81 -1.87
C SER A 682 -19.41 -15.29 -2.37
N SER A 683 -20.31 -15.71 -1.48
CA SER A 683 -21.66 -16.17 -1.86
C SER A 683 -22.50 -15.08 -2.53
N GLN A 684 -22.24 -13.81 -2.20
CA GLN A 684 -22.83 -12.64 -2.85
C GLN A 684 -22.14 -12.25 -4.18
N GLY A 685 -21.08 -12.96 -4.59
CA GLY A 685 -20.35 -12.70 -5.83
C GLY A 685 -19.52 -11.42 -5.83
N LEU A 686 -19.20 -10.86 -4.65
CA LEU A 686 -18.55 -9.55 -4.54
C LEU A 686 -17.08 -9.58 -5.02
N PHE A 687 -16.38 -10.69 -4.87
CA PHE A 687 -15.00 -10.81 -5.38
C PHE A 687 -14.95 -10.76 -6.91
N PHE A 688 -15.93 -11.35 -7.60
CA PHE A 688 -16.03 -11.28 -9.05
C PHE A 688 -16.19 -9.84 -9.56
N SER A 689 -16.84 -8.96 -8.77
CA SER A 689 -16.95 -7.53 -9.11
C SER A 689 -15.59 -6.81 -9.16
N LEU A 690 -14.54 -7.37 -8.53
CA LEU A 690 -13.17 -6.87 -8.64
C LEU A 690 -12.45 -7.53 -9.82
N TYR A 691 -12.27 -8.85 -9.78
CA TYR A 691 -11.33 -9.52 -10.69
C TYR A 691 -11.91 -9.75 -12.09
N GLY A 692 -13.23 -9.94 -12.22
CA GLY A 692 -13.87 -10.24 -13.51
C GLY A 692 -13.64 -9.13 -14.54
N PRO A 693 -13.93 -7.86 -14.20
CA PRO A 693 -13.58 -6.71 -15.02
C PRO A 693 -12.08 -6.55 -15.25
N ALA A 694 -11.26 -6.77 -14.23
CA ALA A 694 -9.81 -6.60 -14.32
C ALA A 694 -9.16 -7.51 -15.37
N LEU A 695 -9.51 -8.80 -15.36
CA LEU A 695 -8.99 -9.77 -16.32
C LEU A 695 -9.44 -9.46 -17.76
N LYS A 696 -10.61 -8.83 -17.95
CA LYS A 696 -11.04 -8.36 -19.28
C LYS A 696 -10.28 -7.11 -19.73
N MET A 697 -9.84 -6.27 -18.80
CA MET A 697 -9.14 -5.03 -19.10
C MET A 697 -7.66 -5.24 -19.40
N ILE A 698 -7.00 -6.25 -18.83
CA ILE A 698 -5.53 -6.32 -18.81
C ILE A 698 -4.89 -6.19 -20.20
N GLY A 699 -5.37 -6.92 -21.20
CA GLY A 699 -4.85 -6.80 -22.57
C GLY A 699 -5.15 -5.47 -23.26
N SER A 700 -6.20 -4.75 -22.83
CA SER A 700 -6.48 -3.40 -23.36
C SER A 700 -5.48 -2.36 -22.84
N LEU A 701 -4.78 -2.65 -21.75
CA LEU A 701 -3.78 -1.76 -21.14
C LEU A 701 -2.40 -1.86 -21.82
N ASP A 702 -2.18 -2.81 -22.72
CA ASP A 702 -0.85 -3.07 -23.32
C ASP A 702 -0.21 -1.83 -23.98
N LYS A 703 -1.02 -0.89 -24.46
CA LYS A 703 -0.55 0.34 -25.12
C LYS A 703 -0.37 1.53 -24.19
N ILE A 704 -0.81 1.41 -22.93
CA ILE A 704 -0.74 2.46 -21.92
C ILE A 704 0.69 2.63 -21.44
N GLY A 705 1.11 3.87 -21.20
CA GLY A 705 2.41 4.18 -20.62
C GLY A 705 3.59 4.09 -21.59
N HIS A 706 3.36 3.89 -22.90
CA HIS A 706 4.43 3.92 -23.92
C HIS A 706 5.15 5.27 -24.01
N TYR A 707 4.53 6.34 -23.52
CA TYR A 707 5.07 7.69 -23.46
C TYR A 707 5.59 8.06 -22.06
N ASN A 708 5.59 7.11 -21.12
CA ASN A 708 6.24 7.33 -19.84
C ASN A 708 7.75 7.44 -20.05
N ASP A 709 8.37 8.32 -19.28
CA ASP A 709 9.81 8.48 -19.26
C ASP A 709 10.25 8.81 -17.84
N ASN A 710 10.87 7.84 -17.19
CA ASN A 710 11.44 7.99 -15.86
C ASN A 710 12.82 8.66 -15.85
N GLY A 711 13.32 9.12 -17.01
CA GLY A 711 14.61 9.79 -17.16
C GLY A 711 15.82 8.84 -17.08
N GLN A 712 15.61 7.53 -17.09
CA GLN A 712 16.72 6.58 -17.19
C GLN A 712 17.14 6.38 -18.65
N SER A 713 18.42 6.59 -18.93
CA SER A 713 18.98 6.16 -20.21
C SER A 713 19.34 4.68 -20.17
N ASN A 714 19.21 4.03 -21.34
CA ASN A 714 19.77 2.70 -21.57
C ASN A 714 21.30 2.74 -21.75
N ASP A 715 21.95 3.91 -21.57
CA ASP A 715 23.40 4.12 -21.77
C ASP A 715 24.26 3.42 -20.72
N GLY A 716 23.62 2.81 -19.71
CA GLY A 716 24.25 1.80 -18.89
C GLY A 716 24.45 0.54 -19.72
N GLY A 717 25.55 0.49 -20.46
CA GLY A 717 26.26 -0.76 -20.72
C GLY A 717 26.67 -1.39 -19.39
N LEU A 718 25.71 -1.88 -18.62
CA LEU A 718 25.94 -2.95 -17.67
C LEU A 718 26.46 -4.08 -18.55
N THR A 719 27.78 -4.25 -18.56
CA THR A 719 28.42 -5.46 -19.03
C THR A 719 27.65 -6.60 -18.40
N PHE A 720 26.92 -7.34 -19.24
CA PHE A 720 26.10 -8.48 -18.87
C PHE A 720 26.88 -9.33 -17.86
N GLY A 721 26.39 -9.44 -16.62
CA GLY A 721 26.96 -10.35 -15.62
C GLY A 721 27.36 -9.76 -14.27
N ASN A 722 27.04 -8.52 -13.92
CA ASN A 722 27.40 -7.99 -12.60
C ASN A 722 26.16 -7.72 -11.75
N SER A 723 25.99 -8.49 -10.69
CA SER A 723 25.16 -8.11 -9.55
C SER A 723 25.67 -6.78 -8.94
N LEU A 724 24.79 -6.01 -8.29
CA LEU A 724 25.19 -4.80 -7.55
C LEU A 724 26.30 -5.09 -6.53
N ALA A 725 26.32 -6.30 -5.96
CA ALA A 725 27.37 -6.76 -5.05
C ALA A 725 28.73 -6.89 -5.77
N GLU A 726 28.75 -7.34 -7.03
CA GLU A 726 29.97 -7.43 -7.84
C GLU A 726 30.43 -6.07 -8.36
N GLU A 727 29.50 -5.14 -8.62
CA GLU A 727 29.83 -3.75 -8.96
C GLU A 727 30.47 -3.02 -7.76
N ASP A 728 29.89 -3.17 -6.56
CA ASP A 728 30.40 -2.56 -5.33
C ASP A 728 31.71 -3.22 -4.84
N ALA A 729 31.87 -4.53 -5.02
CA ALA A 729 33.15 -5.21 -4.76
C ALA A 729 34.28 -4.71 -5.67
N ARG A 730 33.95 -4.29 -6.90
CA ARG A 730 34.93 -3.78 -7.87
C ARG A 730 35.38 -2.35 -7.60
N LYS A 731 34.55 -1.55 -6.92
CA LYS A 731 34.90 -0.18 -6.53
C LYS A 731 36.04 -0.13 -5.51
N GLY A 732 36.36 -1.25 -4.86
CA GLY A 732 37.48 -1.38 -3.93
C GLY A 732 37.39 -0.41 -2.73
N PRO A 733 38.24 -0.57 -1.70
CA PRO A 733 38.41 0.48 -0.72
C PRO A 733 39.08 1.68 -1.41
N VAL A 734 38.41 2.82 -1.44
CA VAL A 734 38.98 4.09 -1.88
C VAL A 734 40.22 4.38 -1.02
N ARG A 735 41.41 4.10 -1.56
CA ARG A 735 42.66 4.53 -0.97
C ARG A 735 42.95 5.93 -1.49
N PHE A 736 42.70 6.92 -0.64
CA PHE A 736 43.29 8.24 -0.80
C PHE A 736 44.82 8.10 -0.74
N TRP A 737 45.49 8.55 -1.80
CA TRP A 737 46.85 9.03 -1.74
C TRP A 737 46.81 10.53 -1.98
#